data_AF-A0A369S527-F1
#
_entry.id   AF-A0A369S527-F1
#
_cell.length_a   1.000
_cell.length_b   1.000
_cell.length_c   1.000
_cell.angle_alpha   90.00
_cell.angle_beta   90.00
_cell.angle_gamma   90.00
#
_symmetry.space_group_name_H-M   'P 1'
#
loop_
_entity.id
_entity.type
_entity.pdbx_description
1 polymer ?
#
loop_
_entity_poly.entity_id
_entity_poly.type
_entity_poly.pdbx_seq_one_letter_code
_entity_poly.pdbx_strand_id
1 'polypeptide(L)'
;MKKSAYCGSHGLKKFPDNLPVDIAVLQLQYNEIARLENGQFDNFTKLEDLDLSYNKLVNFPQAVFDLPKLTRLKYVSYDIKNMVKCTNRIKSITFSKKLKNSKGSNNVLLYPFPLAIPPKFNESKNIITQLVDHNVTIYCSAYGNPPPAISIYYRSLLIISDQLQEAAVVHTVKLFDQNNSFTCFAENNVGSIRKNIYLDVVYRPVFVHPLPTSLIFKINAGQSYLIDCTANSNPSNINYTIWSWRSDKKVILARTSKYTVLNINYDDHGTYECQACNIVGCQSRNITIHVFASQPQVSFIPTPASFLQCEFPPTNGILVSKCSALENDKVNIKCFLNSTIPLNVTFQWSFNIELGTETCPDCQIVTNSKDSTSYLTINRATISYEGYYRCSAVSDMLSLSVSAMSPVLKIIPLFMPDLLLQPVTTFNTDIYINLTCQALYGSSDRNSLNIRIGTPIYFTWYQYLPDNNTRIPLKDDQNIFIENDDLNLRSAMTIKNISRLKSTRQLQTNQINIICSGRNQVDSKEAQGQIIIIDKSFPKCQSEVNSGIEWPLTASNNVAITQCVNDTIGRIYRFCDENGIWQSPNLLNCTNPAFLDLKVLAEKFTNDSRSTEEITISLAGVTNTSDTILPGDITTTNQIMSSLANHVKDSMNKQRAFMITENYFQSGSNIVNTSNLQAWSQLSSDHLRDLNKVIEEFSFNILQSIDQISINKENIEGQLKLNTKTKDSLSFGNDQVNLPITLSNKTTKIVALRYSSMGSIIKKSLNTDELWNNAKPNITSSVLMVSTNLSTDTHFDPPIELIFQIVIEINDAVNDSKKRQWNCTFWDESSSLSDYVLITRGCWSTFQNSSHIICQCNHLSSFAILMSFANVLCSFIGAILHFFALTSFMAMLLEGIMLYLLLVRVFPLNISLKWIVISCLAIPMIIVGVTLAATAGEAYLTEEYCWLRTDNYALLAFIIPTVVIILTNCFILGVIIKTLLNRPNIQSNKAEKNRTKSTLRAIIVLLPLLGISWLFGPLAIDGSTIIFAYLFTACSAVQGLFIFLFHIVLDSQSKQLDSNCSKKSLLQIRRMISTVVMNRFGIASSNSWEEAIGYYSKRIQGFLSSS
;
A
#
# COMPACT_ATOMS: atom_id res chain seq x y z
N MET A 1 -64.57 110.27 -46.66
CA MET A 1 -63.35 110.22 -47.50
C MET A 1 -62.18 110.75 -46.67
N LYS A 2 -61.01 110.12 -46.74
CA LYS A 2 -59.80 110.57 -45.99
C LYS A 2 -59.24 111.84 -46.64
N LYS A 3 -59.01 112.90 -45.85
CA LYS A 3 -58.33 114.12 -46.35
C LYS A 3 -56.93 113.74 -46.84
N SER A 4 -56.56 114.20 -48.03
CA SER A 4 -55.30 113.85 -48.70
C SER A 4 -54.65 115.09 -49.32
N ALA A 5 -53.33 115.23 -49.16
CA ALA A 5 -52.54 116.29 -49.77
C ALA A 5 -51.49 115.69 -50.72
N TYR A 6 -51.48 116.17 -51.97
CA TYR A 6 -50.61 115.68 -53.04
C TYR A 6 -49.66 116.80 -53.48
N CYS A 7 -48.39 116.63 -53.15
CA CYS A 7 -47.33 117.61 -53.34
C CYS A 7 -46.10 116.99 -54.04
N GLY A 8 -46.29 115.93 -54.83
CA GLY A 8 -45.21 115.26 -55.56
C GLY A 8 -44.81 115.94 -56.87
N SER A 9 -43.56 115.77 -57.31
CA SER A 9 -43.03 116.21 -58.61
C SER A 9 -42.97 117.72 -58.87
N HIS A 10 -43.04 118.53 -57.82
CA HIS A 10 -43.00 120.00 -57.91
C HIS A 10 -41.60 120.60 -57.74
N GLY A 11 -40.54 119.77 -57.73
CA GLY A 11 -39.16 120.23 -57.56
C GLY A 11 -38.85 120.82 -56.18
N LEU A 12 -39.66 120.48 -55.16
CA LEU A 12 -39.53 121.01 -53.80
C LEU A 12 -38.17 120.63 -53.21
N LYS A 13 -37.42 121.60 -52.67
CA LYS A 13 -36.12 121.36 -52.03
C LYS A 13 -36.19 121.23 -50.51
N LYS A 14 -37.29 121.70 -49.92
CA LYS A 14 -37.61 121.64 -48.49
C LYS A 14 -39.07 121.24 -48.29
N PHE A 15 -39.41 120.78 -47.09
CA PHE A 15 -40.78 120.41 -46.74
C PHE A 15 -41.70 121.66 -46.77
N PRO A 16 -42.97 121.56 -47.23
CA PRO A 16 -43.86 122.72 -47.29
C PRO A 16 -44.34 123.20 -45.91
N ASP A 17 -44.19 124.49 -45.63
CA ASP A 17 -44.70 125.11 -44.39
C ASP A 17 -46.19 125.46 -44.53
N ASN A 18 -46.99 125.27 -43.47
CA ASN A 18 -48.45 125.49 -43.38
C ASN A 18 -49.37 124.45 -44.07
N LEU A 19 -49.06 123.16 -43.92
CA LEU A 19 -49.98 122.08 -44.28
C LEU A 19 -51.06 121.86 -43.19
N PRO A 20 -52.34 121.64 -43.56
CA PRO A 20 -53.42 121.43 -42.58
C PRO A 20 -53.16 120.16 -41.77
N VAL A 21 -53.41 120.17 -40.47
CA VAL A 21 -52.89 119.12 -39.59
C VAL A 21 -53.75 117.83 -39.59
N ASP A 22 -54.98 117.89 -40.10
CA ASP A 22 -55.96 116.80 -40.05
C ASP A 22 -55.95 115.86 -41.27
N ILE A 23 -54.86 115.87 -42.05
CA ILE A 23 -54.68 115.01 -43.24
C ILE A 23 -54.38 113.56 -42.86
N ALA A 24 -54.93 112.64 -43.64
CA ALA A 24 -54.72 111.20 -43.49
C ALA A 24 -53.80 110.60 -44.56
N VAL A 25 -53.61 111.27 -45.70
CA VAL A 25 -52.69 110.84 -46.77
C VAL A 25 -51.83 112.03 -47.22
N LEU A 26 -50.51 111.87 -47.24
CA LEU A 26 -49.58 112.91 -47.69
C LEU A 26 -48.58 112.35 -48.70
N GLN A 27 -48.51 112.96 -49.88
CA GLN A 27 -47.68 112.50 -50.99
C GLN A 27 -46.67 113.56 -51.41
N LEU A 28 -45.38 113.27 -51.29
CA LEU A 28 -44.27 114.21 -51.50
C LEU A 28 -43.18 113.64 -52.44
N GLN A 29 -43.51 112.60 -53.20
CA GLN A 29 -42.58 111.89 -54.07
C GLN A 29 -42.02 112.74 -55.23
N TYR A 30 -40.87 112.36 -55.81
CA TYR A 30 -40.23 112.98 -56.98
C TYR A 30 -39.89 114.47 -56.84
N ASN A 31 -39.61 114.91 -55.62
CA ASN A 31 -39.09 116.25 -55.36
C ASN A 31 -37.57 116.24 -55.16
N GLU A 32 -36.97 117.38 -54.85
CA GLU A 32 -35.54 117.50 -54.56
C GLU A 32 -35.23 117.65 -53.08
N ILE A 33 -36.12 117.18 -52.20
CA ILE A 33 -35.97 117.38 -50.75
C ILE A 33 -34.77 116.58 -50.27
N ALA A 34 -33.77 117.26 -49.71
CA ALA A 34 -32.50 116.65 -49.34
C ALA A 34 -32.39 116.34 -47.83
N ARG A 35 -33.09 117.11 -46.98
CA ARG A 35 -33.15 116.92 -45.52
C ARG A 35 -34.54 117.30 -44.99
N LEU A 36 -35.00 116.58 -43.97
CA LEU A 36 -36.18 116.87 -43.16
C LEU A 36 -35.69 117.21 -41.75
N GLU A 37 -36.25 118.25 -41.13
CA GLU A 37 -35.88 118.68 -39.77
C GLU A 37 -36.67 117.90 -38.71
N ASN A 38 -36.10 117.76 -37.51
CA ASN A 38 -36.71 116.98 -36.42
C ASN A 38 -37.95 117.71 -35.88
N GLY A 39 -39.04 116.97 -35.68
CA GLY A 39 -40.30 117.49 -35.13
C GLY A 39 -41.32 118.00 -36.18
N GLN A 40 -40.98 117.97 -37.47
CA GLN A 40 -41.85 118.49 -38.54
C GLN A 40 -43.14 117.68 -38.77
N PHE A 41 -43.20 116.42 -38.31
CA PHE A 41 -44.34 115.54 -38.50
C PHE A 41 -45.22 115.36 -37.24
N ASP A 42 -44.78 115.87 -36.10
CA ASP A 42 -45.33 115.52 -34.78
C ASP A 42 -46.80 115.91 -34.62
N ASN A 43 -47.22 116.99 -35.27
CA ASN A 43 -48.60 117.45 -35.21
C ASN A 43 -49.58 116.60 -36.06
N PHE A 44 -49.09 115.80 -37.02
CA PHE A 44 -49.91 115.01 -37.96
C PHE A 44 -50.40 113.67 -37.39
N THR A 45 -51.12 113.73 -36.28
CA THR A 45 -51.56 112.55 -35.50
C THR A 45 -52.59 111.65 -36.21
N LYS A 46 -53.22 112.12 -37.28
CA LYS A 46 -54.20 111.35 -38.08
C LYS A 46 -53.62 110.78 -39.39
N LEU A 47 -52.33 111.00 -39.64
CA LEU A 47 -51.70 110.58 -40.89
C LEU A 47 -51.56 109.06 -40.95
N GLU A 48 -52.06 108.48 -42.03
CA GLU A 48 -52.12 107.02 -42.24
C GLU A 48 -51.26 106.53 -43.41
N ASP A 49 -51.04 107.37 -44.43
CA ASP A 49 -50.30 107.04 -45.65
C ASP A 49 -49.34 108.18 -46.02
N LEU A 50 -48.05 107.89 -46.13
CA LEU A 50 -47.01 108.87 -46.43
C LEU A 50 -46.08 108.38 -47.55
N ASP A 51 -45.86 109.20 -48.58
CA ASP A 51 -44.96 108.89 -49.69
C ASP A 51 -43.85 109.95 -49.83
N LEU A 52 -42.60 109.54 -49.67
CA LEU A 52 -41.40 110.38 -49.76
C LEU A 52 -40.46 109.92 -50.89
N SER A 53 -40.94 109.04 -51.77
CA SER A 53 -40.15 108.37 -52.80
C SER A 53 -39.48 109.32 -53.79
N TYR A 54 -38.31 108.97 -54.30
CA TYR A 54 -37.55 109.73 -55.31
C TYR A 54 -37.23 111.18 -54.93
N ASN A 55 -36.97 111.43 -53.64
CA ASN A 55 -36.35 112.65 -53.16
C ASN A 55 -34.82 112.51 -53.06
N LYS A 56 -34.12 113.60 -52.74
CA LYS A 56 -32.66 113.61 -52.52
C LYS A 56 -32.27 113.35 -51.05
N LEU A 57 -33.18 112.75 -50.28
CA LEU A 57 -32.98 112.46 -48.86
C LEU A 57 -31.82 111.47 -48.69
N VAL A 58 -30.81 111.87 -47.93
CA VAL A 58 -29.64 111.03 -47.61
C VAL A 58 -29.91 110.16 -46.39
N ASN A 59 -30.58 110.74 -45.39
CA ASN A 59 -30.95 110.08 -44.14
C ASN A 59 -32.46 110.23 -43.90
N PHE A 60 -33.10 109.18 -43.39
CA PHE A 60 -34.53 109.16 -43.11
C PHE A 60 -34.80 109.50 -41.62
N PRO A 61 -35.68 110.46 -41.29
CA PRO A 61 -35.96 110.83 -39.91
C PRO A 61 -36.76 109.74 -39.19
N GLN A 62 -36.29 109.28 -38.02
CA GLN A 62 -36.90 108.17 -37.28
C GLN A 62 -38.30 108.50 -36.71
N ALA A 63 -38.57 109.77 -36.38
CA ALA A 63 -39.83 110.20 -35.79
C ALA A 63 -41.08 109.90 -36.66
N VAL A 64 -40.91 109.70 -37.97
CA VAL A 64 -42.01 109.32 -38.87
C VAL A 64 -42.56 107.92 -38.54
N PHE A 65 -41.74 107.02 -37.99
CA PHE A 65 -42.17 105.69 -37.56
C PHE A 65 -42.97 105.69 -36.25
N ASP A 66 -42.93 106.81 -35.51
CA ASP A 66 -43.65 106.98 -34.23
C ASP A 66 -45.04 107.59 -34.41
N LEU A 67 -45.43 107.92 -35.65
CA LEU A 67 -46.76 108.44 -35.95
C LEU A 67 -47.85 107.40 -35.64
N PRO A 68 -48.83 107.71 -34.79
CA PRO A 68 -49.65 106.71 -34.11
C PRO A 68 -50.61 105.96 -35.03
N LYS A 69 -50.98 106.53 -36.18
CA LYS A 69 -51.91 105.95 -37.15
C LYS A 69 -51.28 105.60 -38.49
N LEU A 70 -49.97 105.74 -38.64
CA LEU A 70 -49.30 105.49 -39.92
C LEU A 70 -49.33 103.99 -40.25
N THR A 71 -49.94 103.63 -41.38
CA THR A 71 -50.11 102.24 -41.81
C THR A 71 -49.41 101.93 -43.13
N ARG A 72 -49.15 102.94 -43.97
CA ARG A 72 -48.44 102.80 -45.24
C ARG A 72 -47.37 103.87 -45.37
N LEU A 73 -46.15 103.45 -45.66
CA LEU A 73 -45.01 104.33 -45.87
C LEU A 73 -44.27 103.91 -47.15
N LYS A 74 -44.07 104.86 -48.06
CA LYS A 74 -43.34 104.65 -49.32
C LYS A 74 -42.09 105.52 -49.34
N TYR A 75 -40.96 104.88 -49.61
CA TYR A 75 -39.69 105.59 -49.73
C TYR A 75 -38.77 104.89 -50.74
N VAL A 76 -38.23 105.67 -51.66
CA VAL A 76 -37.33 105.23 -52.71
C VAL A 76 -36.23 106.27 -52.82
N SER A 77 -34.97 105.87 -52.70
CA SER A 77 -33.84 106.80 -52.85
C SER A 77 -32.72 106.10 -53.60
N TYR A 78 -31.95 106.88 -54.37
CA TYR A 78 -30.87 106.37 -55.21
C TYR A 78 -29.66 105.91 -54.39
N ASP A 79 -29.45 106.48 -53.19
CA ASP A 79 -28.19 106.36 -52.45
C ASP A 79 -28.40 106.17 -50.93
N ILE A 80 -29.21 105.18 -50.56
CA ILE A 80 -29.50 104.84 -49.17
C ILE A 80 -28.25 104.24 -48.51
N LYS A 81 -27.68 104.92 -47.51
CA LYS A 81 -26.57 104.39 -46.72
C LYS A 81 -26.96 103.82 -45.36
N ASN A 82 -28.05 104.28 -44.72
CA ASN A 82 -28.47 103.76 -43.42
C ASN A 82 -30.00 103.75 -43.26
N MET A 83 -30.57 102.59 -42.98
CA MET A 83 -31.93 102.44 -42.44
C MET A 83 -31.89 101.44 -41.28
N VAL A 84 -32.42 101.81 -40.11
CA VAL A 84 -32.47 100.96 -38.92
C VAL A 84 -33.90 100.82 -38.41
N LYS A 85 -34.33 99.55 -38.38
CA LYS A 85 -35.48 98.87 -37.74
C LYS A 85 -36.87 99.55 -37.77
N CYS A 86 -37.78 98.90 -38.51
CA CYS A 86 -39.21 99.13 -38.55
C CYS A 86 -39.95 98.47 -37.36
N THR A 87 -41.04 99.10 -36.93
CA THR A 87 -41.99 98.67 -35.89
C THR A 87 -43.12 97.81 -36.47
N ASN A 88 -43.68 96.90 -35.68
CA ASN A 88 -44.71 95.91 -36.08
C ASN A 88 -46.10 96.49 -36.45
N ARG A 89 -46.24 97.81 -36.63
CA ARG A 89 -47.54 98.47 -36.87
C ARG A 89 -47.81 98.82 -38.33
N ILE A 90 -46.79 98.91 -39.17
CA ILE A 90 -46.93 99.33 -40.57
C ILE A 90 -47.20 98.10 -41.44
N LYS A 91 -48.36 98.08 -42.13
CA LYS A 91 -48.85 96.90 -42.86
C LYS A 91 -48.17 96.70 -44.22
N SER A 92 -47.66 97.75 -44.85
CA SER A 92 -46.87 97.64 -46.09
C SER A 92 -45.81 98.73 -46.16
N ILE A 93 -44.57 98.34 -46.44
CA ILE A 93 -43.46 99.25 -46.70
C ILE A 93 -42.88 98.90 -48.07
N THR A 94 -42.66 99.89 -48.93
CA THR A 94 -42.10 99.69 -50.27
C THR A 94 -40.77 100.42 -50.40
N PHE A 95 -39.68 99.67 -50.61
CA PHE A 95 -38.33 100.18 -50.89
C PHE A 95 -37.85 99.67 -52.24
N SER A 96 -37.27 100.53 -53.07
CA SER A 96 -36.61 100.11 -54.32
C SER A 96 -35.28 100.84 -54.52
N LYS A 97 -34.28 100.15 -55.09
CA LYS A 97 -32.98 100.73 -55.50
C LYS A 97 -32.76 100.41 -56.97
N LYS A 98 -32.41 101.42 -57.78
CA LYS A 98 -32.11 101.23 -59.21
C LYS A 98 -30.64 100.82 -59.36
N LEU A 99 -30.35 99.61 -59.81
CA LEU A 99 -28.98 99.15 -60.12
C LEU A 99 -28.62 99.49 -61.57
N LYS A 100 -27.44 100.07 -61.80
CA LYS A 100 -26.84 100.22 -63.13
C LYS A 100 -26.36 98.84 -63.57
N ASN A 101 -26.97 98.25 -64.60
CA ASN A 101 -26.32 97.20 -65.39
C ASN A 101 -25.81 97.79 -66.71
N SER A 102 -24.61 97.36 -67.06
CA SER A 102 -23.84 97.78 -68.22
C SER A 102 -24.62 97.54 -69.52
N LYS A 103 -24.74 98.60 -70.32
CA LYS A 103 -25.32 98.60 -71.68
C LYS A 103 -26.76 98.07 -71.77
N GLY A 104 -27.69 98.98 -71.49
CA GLY A 104 -28.80 99.27 -72.40
C GLY A 104 -29.78 98.14 -72.72
N SER A 105 -30.59 97.73 -71.75
CA SER A 105 -31.97 97.28 -72.00
C SER A 105 -32.80 97.48 -70.72
N ASN A 106 -33.77 98.38 -70.81
CA ASN A 106 -34.69 98.76 -69.74
C ASN A 106 -35.82 97.75 -69.64
N ASN A 107 -35.66 96.73 -68.80
CA ASN A 107 -36.77 95.90 -68.36
C ASN A 107 -36.93 96.04 -66.84
N VAL A 108 -37.97 96.79 -66.47
CA VAL A 108 -38.56 96.81 -65.13
C VAL A 108 -39.32 95.50 -64.99
N LEU A 109 -38.66 94.48 -64.41
CA LEU A 109 -39.33 93.26 -63.99
C LEU A 109 -39.65 93.37 -62.50
N LEU A 110 -40.93 93.64 -62.25
CA LEU A 110 -41.64 93.32 -61.03
C LEU A 110 -41.54 91.81 -60.80
N TYR A 111 -40.55 91.38 -60.02
CA TYR A 111 -40.66 90.09 -59.36
C TYR A 111 -41.59 90.29 -58.17
N PRO A 112 -42.78 89.67 -58.12
CA PRO A 112 -43.26 89.19 -56.84
C PRO A 112 -42.18 88.18 -56.43
N PHE A 113 -41.19 88.60 -55.65
CA PHE A 113 -40.40 87.59 -54.96
C PHE A 113 -41.44 86.78 -54.17
N PRO A 114 -41.65 85.49 -54.44
CA PRO A 114 -42.03 84.64 -53.33
C PRO A 114 -40.83 84.81 -52.41
N LEU A 115 -40.98 85.67 -51.40
CA LEU A 115 -39.87 86.07 -50.55
C LEU A 115 -39.33 84.74 -50.03
N ALA A 116 -38.17 84.37 -50.54
CA ALA A 116 -37.57 83.09 -50.21
C ALA A 116 -37.06 83.34 -48.79
N ILE A 117 -37.87 82.96 -47.80
CA ILE A 117 -37.60 83.26 -46.40
C ILE A 117 -36.76 82.10 -45.89
N PRO A 118 -35.46 82.32 -45.58
CA PRO A 118 -34.69 81.30 -44.90
C PRO A 118 -35.40 81.00 -43.57
N PRO A 119 -35.46 79.72 -43.16
CA PRO A 119 -36.26 79.28 -42.03
C PRO A 119 -35.98 80.10 -40.76
N LYS A 120 -37.01 80.34 -39.95
CA LYS A 120 -36.92 81.01 -38.65
C LYS A 120 -37.78 80.29 -37.61
N PHE A 121 -37.21 79.97 -36.45
CA PHE A 121 -37.94 79.26 -35.38
C PHE A 121 -39.00 80.16 -34.73
N ASN A 122 -40.16 79.58 -34.41
CA ASN A 122 -41.18 80.20 -33.57
C ASN A 122 -40.69 80.24 -32.11
N GLU A 123 -40.94 81.33 -31.38
CA GLU A 123 -40.43 81.53 -30.02
C GLU A 123 -40.80 80.36 -29.08
N SER A 124 -39.77 79.68 -28.57
CA SER A 124 -39.85 78.49 -27.71
C SER A 124 -38.72 78.55 -26.67
N LYS A 125 -38.95 78.04 -25.45
CA LYS A 125 -37.94 78.05 -24.36
C LYS A 125 -36.71 77.23 -24.76
N ASN A 126 -35.52 77.78 -24.54
CA ASN A 126 -34.25 77.10 -24.89
C ASN A 126 -33.79 76.10 -23.83
N ILE A 127 -34.34 76.17 -22.61
CA ILE A 127 -34.04 75.28 -21.49
C ILE A 127 -35.35 74.70 -20.96
N ILE A 128 -35.41 73.38 -20.82
CA ILE A 128 -36.57 72.65 -20.29
C ILE A 128 -36.10 71.91 -19.03
N THR A 129 -36.66 72.24 -17.87
CA THR A 129 -36.31 71.61 -16.59
C THR A 129 -37.27 70.47 -16.27
N GLN A 130 -36.78 69.24 -16.06
CA GLN A 130 -37.62 68.07 -15.78
C GLN A 130 -36.98 67.10 -14.78
N LEU A 131 -37.82 66.34 -14.06
CA LEU A 131 -37.43 65.22 -13.20
C LEU A 131 -36.82 64.04 -13.98
N VAL A 132 -35.80 63.39 -13.40
CA VAL A 132 -35.20 62.17 -13.97
C VAL A 132 -36.23 61.04 -14.20
N ASP A 133 -36.04 60.24 -15.25
CA ASP A 133 -36.90 59.12 -15.71
C ASP A 133 -38.35 59.47 -16.12
N HIS A 134 -38.72 60.74 -16.18
CA HIS A 134 -40.03 61.17 -16.68
C HIS A 134 -39.98 61.47 -18.18
N ASN A 135 -41.04 61.09 -18.89
CA ASN A 135 -41.15 61.31 -20.33
C ASN A 135 -41.25 62.80 -20.63
N VAL A 136 -40.32 63.32 -21.43
CA VAL A 136 -40.37 64.71 -21.93
C VAL A 136 -40.84 64.76 -23.37
N THR A 137 -41.70 65.72 -23.67
CA THR A 137 -42.11 66.07 -25.03
C THR A 137 -41.26 67.22 -25.56
N ILE A 138 -40.56 67.01 -26.68
CA ILE A 138 -39.76 68.05 -27.35
C ILE A 138 -40.55 68.57 -28.55
N TYR A 139 -40.80 69.88 -28.57
CA TYR A 139 -41.57 70.57 -29.61
C TYR A 139 -40.70 71.59 -30.35
N CYS A 140 -40.66 71.51 -31.68
CA CYS A 140 -39.97 72.48 -32.52
C CYS A 140 -40.81 72.88 -33.73
N SER A 141 -40.91 74.18 -33.99
CA SER A 141 -41.65 74.73 -35.13
C SER A 141 -40.90 75.92 -35.73
N ALA A 142 -40.88 75.99 -37.06
CA ALA A 142 -40.21 77.03 -37.83
C ALA A 142 -41.04 77.40 -39.05
N TYR A 143 -41.01 78.67 -39.42
CA TYR A 143 -41.67 79.16 -40.64
C TYR A 143 -40.61 79.59 -41.67
N GLY A 144 -40.92 79.42 -42.94
CA GLY A 144 -40.06 79.74 -44.08
C GLY A 144 -40.83 79.54 -45.39
N ASN A 145 -40.32 80.09 -46.48
CA ASN A 145 -40.99 79.98 -47.78
C ASN A 145 -39.93 79.67 -48.86
N PRO A 146 -39.93 78.49 -49.51
CA PRO A 146 -40.88 77.38 -49.33
C PRO A 146 -40.83 76.80 -47.90
N PRO A 147 -41.90 76.10 -47.44
CA PRO A 147 -41.99 75.56 -46.09
C PRO A 147 -40.73 74.74 -45.72
N PRO A 148 -40.08 75.03 -44.58
CA PRO A 148 -38.83 74.37 -44.23
C PRO A 148 -39.09 72.99 -43.63
N ALA A 149 -38.33 71.99 -44.07
CA ALA A 149 -38.34 70.67 -43.49
C ALA A 149 -37.66 70.73 -42.11
N ILE A 150 -38.34 70.20 -41.09
CA ILE A 150 -37.85 70.20 -39.71
C ILE A 150 -37.36 68.80 -39.34
N SER A 151 -36.13 68.73 -38.86
CA SER A 151 -35.50 67.51 -38.36
C SER A 151 -34.95 67.72 -36.96
N ILE A 152 -35.09 66.69 -36.11
CA ILE A 152 -34.61 66.74 -34.71
C ILE A 152 -33.51 65.70 -34.53
N TYR A 153 -32.36 66.18 -34.05
CA TYR A 153 -31.19 65.37 -33.78
C TYR A 153 -30.90 65.28 -32.28
N TYR A 154 -30.45 64.10 -31.85
CA TYR A 154 -29.91 63.85 -30.52
C TYR A 154 -28.51 63.23 -30.64
N ARG A 155 -27.50 63.88 -30.05
CA ARG A 155 -26.08 63.48 -30.14
C ARG A 155 -25.65 63.13 -31.58
N SER A 156 -26.10 63.94 -32.54
CA SER A 156 -25.85 63.81 -33.99
C SER A 156 -26.60 62.66 -34.70
N LEU A 157 -27.47 61.92 -34.01
CA LEU A 157 -28.36 60.91 -34.61
C LEU A 157 -29.73 61.52 -34.91
N LEU A 158 -30.25 61.30 -36.13
CA LEU A 158 -31.56 61.79 -36.55
C LEU A 158 -32.68 60.97 -35.91
N ILE A 159 -33.58 61.60 -35.15
CA ILE A 159 -34.71 60.91 -34.50
C ILE A 159 -35.97 60.98 -35.37
N ILE A 160 -36.28 62.14 -35.95
CA ILE A 160 -37.44 62.37 -36.83
C ILE A 160 -37.00 63.25 -38.00
N SER A 161 -37.36 62.85 -39.23
CA SER A 161 -37.25 63.65 -40.45
C SER A 161 -38.57 63.52 -41.22
N ASP A 162 -39.42 64.53 -41.15
CA ASP A 162 -40.62 64.60 -41.98
C ASP A 162 -40.45 65.71 -43.01
N GLN A 163 -40.55 65.37 -44.31
CA GLN A 163 -40.07 66.25 -45.37
C GLN A 163 -41.04 67.38 -45.75
N LEU A 164 -42.24 67.47 -45.14
CA LEU A 164 -43.28 68.43 -45.54
C LEU A 164 -44.13 69.01 -44.37
N GLN A 165 -43.62 69.06 -43.13
CA GLN A 165 -44.33 69.65 -41.98
C GLN A 165 -43.60 70.85 -41.33
N GLU A 166 -44.36 71.90 -40.97
CA GLU A 166 -43.87 73.15 -40.33
C GLU A 166 -43.64 73.04 -38.80
N ALA A 167 -43.86 71.85 -38.22
CA ALA A 167 -43.59 71.55 -36.82
C ALA A 167 -43.31 70.05 -36.61
N ALA A 168 -42.36 69.72 -35.74
CA ALA A 168 -42.03 68.35 -35.34
C ALA A 168 -42.11 68.19 -33.82
N VAL A 169 -42.75 67.10 -33.36
CA VAL A 169 -42.97 66.84 -31.93
C VAL A 169 -42.57 65.41 -31.58
N VAL A 170 -41.71 65.26 -30.57
CA VAL A 170 -41.29 63.95 -30.02
C VAL A 170 -41.98 63.76 -28.68
N HIS A 171 -42.94 62.85 -28.57
CA HIS A 171 -43.84 62.81 -27.40
C HIS A 171 -43.28 62.15 -26.14
N THR A 172 -42.29 61.26 -26.21
CA THR A 172 -41.75 60.62 -24.99
C THR A 172 -40.30 60.19 -25.16
N VAL A 173 -39.36 60.94 -24.58
CA VAL A 173 -37.96 60.52 -24.43
C VAL A 173 -37.68 60.21 -22.95
N LYS A 174 -37.23 58.98 -22.63
CA LYS A 174 -36.76 58.60 -21.29
C LYS A 174 -35.30 59.03 -21.12
N LEU A 175 -35.01 59.85 -20.11
CA LEU A 175 -33.72 60.52 -19.92
C LEU A 175 -32.87 59.79 -18.87
N PHE A 176 -31.71 59.27 -19.27
CA PHE A 176 -30.77 58.57 -18.37
C PHE A 176 -29.48 59.36 -18.05
N ASP A 177 -29.23 60.50 -18.70
CA ASP A 177 -27.91 61.18 -18.69
C ASP A 177 -28.00 62.70 -18.44
N GLN A 178 -26.94 63.27 -17.84
CA GLN A 178 -26.89 64.68 -17.41
C GLN A 178 -26.60 65.71 -18.52
N ASN A 179 -26.35 65.28 -19.77
CA ASN A 179 -25.96 66.18 -20.86
C ASN A 179 -26.72 65.88 -22.16
N ASN A 180 -28.05 66.05 -22.11
CA ASN A 180 -28.96 65.75 -23.21
C ASN A 180 -29.39 67.05 -23.89
N SER A 181 -28.61 67.48 -24.88
CA SER A 181 -29.00 68.57 -25.78
C SER A 181 -29.60 68.00 -27.06
N PHE A 182 -30.73 68.58 -27.47
CA PHE A 182 -31.39 68.24 -28.73
C PHE A 182 -31.22 69.41 -29.69
N THR A 183 -30.86 69.11 -30.92
CA THR A 183 -30.67 70.12 -31.95
C THR A 183 -31.80 70.01 -32.94
N CYS A 184 -32.64 71.05 -32.99
CA CYS A 184 -33.64 71.18 -34.03
C CYS A 184 -33.02 71.90 -35.22
N PHE A 185 -33.20 71.32 -36.41
CA PHE A 185 -32.69 71.82 -37.66
C PHE A 185 -33.89 72.08 -38.59
N ALA A 186 -34.00 73.28 -39.12
CA ALA A 186 -35.03 73.63 -40.09
C ALA A 186 -34.36 74.13 -41.36
N GLU A 187 -34.64 73.49 -42.49
CA GLU A 187 -33.98 73.78 -43.76
C GLU A 187 -35.00 73.94 -44.90
N ASN A 188 -34.74 74.92 -45.76
CA ASN A 188 -35.34 74.97 -47.08
C ASN A 188 -34.23 75.26 -48.11
N ASN A 189 -34.60 75.27 -49.38
CA ASN A 189 -33.68 75.55 -50.48
C ASN A 189 -33.03 76.95 -50.46
N VAL A 190 -33.38 77.82 -49.50
CA VAL A 190 -32.83 79.18 -49.32
C VAL A 190 -31.80 79.24 -48.19
N GLY A 191 -31.95 78.42 -47.16
CA GLY A 191 -31.02 78.40 -46.03
C GLY A 191 -31.42 77.38 -44.97
N SER A 192 -30.53 77.19 -44.01
CA SER A 192 -30.77 76.31 -42.86
C SER A 192 -30.40 77.00 -41.55
N ILE A 193 -31.24 76.80 -40.55
CA ILE A 193 -31.01 77.29 -39.19
C ILE A 193 -31.11 76.15 -38.19
N ARG A 194 -30.33 76.28 -37.11
CA ARG A 194 -30.32 75.31 -36.02
C ARG A 194 -30.52 75.98 -34.68
N LYS A 195 -31.22 75.30 -33.78
CA LYS A 195 -31.41 75.71 -32.40
C LYS A 195 -31.17 74.53 -31.49
N ASN A 196 -30.32 74.74 -30.50
CA ASN A 196 -30.07 73.76 -29.44
C ASN A 196 -31.06 74.00 -28.30
N ILE A 197 -31.70 72.93 -27.87
CA ILE A 197 -32.57 72.88 -26.70
C ILE A 197 -31.82 72.08 -25.64
N TYR A 198 -31.58 72.71 -24.49
CA TYR A 198 -30.87 72.11 -23.37
C TYR A 198 -31.87 71.61 -22.33
N LEU A 199 -31.75 70.36 -21.90
CA LEU A 199 -32.57 69.83 -20.81
C LEU A 199 -31.80 69.93 -19.50
N ASP A 200 -32.38 70.64 -18.53
CA ASP A 200 -31.87 70.71 -17.16
C ASP A 200 -32.57 69.64 -16.33
N VAL A 201 -31.88 68.54 -16.04
CA VAL A 201 -32.46 67.41 -15.33
C VAL A 201 -32.27 67.61 -13.83
N VAL A 202 -33.39 67.81 -13.12
CA VAL A 202 -33.40 67.89 -11.66
C VAL A 202 -33.66 66.51 -11.06
N TYR A 203 -32.87 66.12 -10.06
CA TYR A 203 -32.92 64.78 -9.49
C TYR A 203 -32.63 64.80 -7.99
N ARG A 204 -33.19 63.82 -7.28
CA ARG A 204 -32.97 63.63 -5.83
C ARG A 204 -31.49 63.29 -5.55
N PRO A 205 -30.96 63.57 -4.35
CA PRO A 205 -29.56 63.30 -4.04
C PRO A 205 -29.15 61.84 -4.27
N VAL A 206 -28.00 61.63 -4.92
CA VAL A 206 -27.40 60.32 -5.22
C VAL A 206 -26.07 60.19 -4.47
N PHE A 207 -25.95 59.19 -3.60
CA PHE A 207 -24.75 58.96 -2.80
C PHE A 207 -23.53 58.63 -3.66
N VAL A 208 -22.42 59.34 -3.43
CA VAL A 208 -21.17 59.31 -4.22
C VAL A 208 -20.36 58.05 -3.94
N HIS A 209 -20.28 57.63 -2.68
CA HIS A 209 -19.55 56.44 -2.27
C HIS A 209 -20.51 55.26 -2.01
N PRO A 210 -20.14 54.02 -2.38
CA PRO A 210 -20.90 52.84 -2.01
C PRO A 210 -20.77 52.60 -0.51
N LEU A 211 -21.89 52.47 0.20
CA LEU A 211 -21.90 51.97 1.58
C LEU A 211 -22.21 50.46 1.57
N PRO A 212 -21.48 49.65 2.35
CA PRO A 212 -21.83 48.25 2.56
C PRO A 212 -23.17 48.12 3.31
N THR A 213 -23.93 47.07 3.02
CA THR A 213 -25.23 46.78 3.67
C THR A 213 -25.08 46.43 5.15
N SER A 214 -24.01 45.71 5.49
CA SER A 214 -23.68 45.32 6.86
C SER A 214 -22.17 45.33 7.09
N LEU A 215 -21.74 45.73 8.29
CA LEU A 215 -20.34 45.64 8.74
C LEU A 215 -20.23 44.91 10.06
N ILE A 216 -19.11 44.21 10.21
CA ILE A 216 -18.86 43.32 11.34
C ILE A 216 -17.61 43.82 12.09
N PHE A 217 -17.77 44.17 13.37
CA PHE A 217 -16.68 44.66 14.23
C PHE A 217 -16.52 43.80 15.48
N LYS A 218 -15.30 43.77 16.03
CA LYS A 218 -14.95 43.07 17.28
C LYS A 218 -14.96 44.02 18.47
N ILE A 219 -15.57 43.62 19.58
CA ILE A 219 -15.58 44.39 20.85
C ILE A 219 -14.16 44.72 21.31
N ASN A 220 -13.96 45.95 21.83
CA ASN A 220 -12.71 46.48 22.41
C ASN A 220 -11.49 46.55 21.47
N ALA A 221 -11.70 46.48 20.14
CA ALA A 221 -10.61 46.57 19.17
C ALA A 221 -10.12 48.02 18.92
N GLY A 222 -10.71 49.03 19.57
CA GLY A 222 -10.43 50.46 19.32
C GLY A 222 -10.79 50.93 17.91
N GLN A 223 -11.52 50.10 17.16
CA GLN A 223 -11.85 50.34 15.77
C GLN A 223 -12.92 51.43 15.66
N SER A 224 -12.77 52.29 14.65
CA SER A 224 -13.69 53.38 14.34
C SER A 224 -14.05 53.33 12.87
N TYR A 225 -15.29 53.65 12.53
CA TYR A 225 -15.77 53.58 11.14
C TYR A 225 -16.42 54.90 10.72
N LEU A 226 -16.06 55.37 9.53
CA LEU A 226 -16.60 56.58 8.91
C LEU A 226 -17.77 56.22 7.99
N ILE A 227 -18.98 56.60 8.39
CA ILE A 227 -20.17 56.55 7.54
C ILE A 227 -20.14 57.80 6.65
N ASP A 228 -19.73 57.62 5.40
CA ASP A 228 -19.67 58.68 4.39
C ASP A 228 -20.93 58.67 3.51
N CYS A 229 -21.82 59.62 3.78
CA CYS A 229 -23.09 59.79 3.09
C CYS A 229 -23.10 61.01 2.17
N THR A 230 -21.93 61.41 1.68
CA THR A 230 -21.84 62.44 0.63
C THR A 230 -22.68 62.05 -0.59
N ALA A 231 -23.55 62.96 -1.00
CA ALA A 231 -24.44 62.79 -2.14
C ALA A 231 -24.27 63.95 -3.12
N ASN A 232 -24.48 63.67 -4.40
CA ASN A 232 -24.55 64.64 -5.47
C ASN A 232 -26.01 64.89 -5.84
N SER A 233 -26.42 66.13 -6.11
CA SER A 233 -27.78 66.44 -6.50
C SER A 233 -27.84 67.64 -7.44
N ASN A 234 -28.92 67.75 -8.21
CA ASN A 234 -29.25 68.95 -8.98
C ASN A 234 -30.69 69.39 -8.64
N PRO A 235 -30.90 70.58 -8.04
CA PRO A 235 -29.90 71.57 -7.63
C PRO A 235 -29.02 71.08 -6.46
N SER A 236 -27.82 71.65 -6.31
CA SER A 236 -26.73 71.16 -5.44
C SER A 236 -26.89 71.45 -3.94
N ASN A 237 -28.01 72.05 -3.53
CA ASN A 237 -28.33 72.32 -2.13
C ASN A 237 -28.93 71.08 -1.44
N ILE A 238 -28.11 70.36 -0.68
CA ILE A 238 -28.50 69.12 0.01
C ILE A 238 -28.53 69.32 1.53
N ASN A 239 -29.64 68.93 2.15
CA ASN A 239 -29.78 68.78 3.59
C ASN A 239 -29.55 67.32 4.00
N TYR A 240 -28.58 67.08 4.87
CA TYR A 240 -28.26 65.75 5.40
C TYR A 240 -28.85 65.53 6.79
N THR A 241 -29.41 64.35 7.01
CA THR A 241 -29.92 63.86 8.30
C THR A 241 -29.45 62.42 8.53
N ILE A 242 -28.94 62.09 9.71
CA ILE A 242 -28.50 60.73 10.05
C ILE A 242 -29.27 60.25 11.29
N TRP A 243 -29.86 59.07 11.19
CA TRP A 243 -30.61 58.40 12.26
C TRP A 243 -29.85 57.16 12.74
N SER A 244 -29.81 56.95 14.06
CA SER A 244 -29.44 55.67 14.64
C SER A 244 -30.72 54.97 15.11
N TRP A 245 -31.08 53.87 14.47
CA TRP A 245 -32.22 53.04 14.86
C TRP A 245 -31.80 52.12 16.01
N ARG A 246 -31.67 52.72 17.20
CA ARG A 246 -31.61 52.03 18.50
C ARG A 246 -33.02 52.00 19.08
N SER A 247 -33.27 51.09 20.02
CA SER A 247 -34.57 50.81 20.65
C SER A 247 -35.38 52.07 21.06
N ASP A 248 -34.73 53.21 21.31
CA ASP A 248 -35.35 54.46 21.77
C ASP A 248 -35.31 55.64 20.77
N LYS A 249 -35.09 55.41 19.47
CA LYS A 249 -35.13 56.45 18.38
C LYS A 249 -34.48 57.80 18.76
N LYS A 250 -33.19 57.80 19.10
CA LYS A 250 -32.45 59.05 19.36
C LYS A 250 -31.93 59.65 18.05
N VAL A 251 -32.38 60.86 17.70
CA VAL A 251 -31.88 61.63 16.56
C VAL A 251 -30.51 62.22 16.91
N ILE A 252 -29.46 61.88 16.15
CA ILE A 252 -28.12 62.46 16.28
C ILE A 252 -28.03 63.61 15.25
N LEU A 253 -28.48 64.81 15.62
CA LEU A 253 -28.38 66.04 14.79
C LEU A 253 -26.88 66.46 14.64
N ALA A 254 -26.35 67.02 13.53
CA ALA A 254 -26.92 67.85 12.47
C ALA A 254 -25.99 68.00 11.23
N ARG A 255 -26.57 68.15 10.03
CA ARG A 255 -26.06 68.87 8.83
C ARG A 255 -24.74 68.41 8.16
N THR A 256 -24.04 67.39 8.64
CA THR A 256 -22.82 66.90 7.99
C THR A 256 -23.10 65.68 7.10
N SER A 257 -22.40 65.60 5.98
CA SER A 257 -22.48 64.46 5.05
C SER A 257 -21.70 63.23 5.53
N LYS A 258 -20.89 63.37 6.58
CA LYS A 258 -20.05 62.29 7.12
C LYS A 258 -20.21 62.19 8.64
N TYR A 259 -20.24 60.97 9.15
CA TYR A 259 -20.34 60.68 10.59
C TYR A 259 -19.40 59.54 10.96
N THR A 260 -18.53 59.76 11.95
CA THR A 260 -17.60 58.73 12.43
C THR A 260 -18.14 58.12 13.72
N VAL A 261 -18.34 56.81 13.72
CA VAL A 261 -18.55 56.04 14.94
C VAL A 261 -17.18 55.73 15.52
N LEU A 262 -16.87 56.32 16.67
CA LEU A 262 -15.56 56.18 17.34
C LEU A 262 -15.63 55.10 18.41
N ASN A 263 -14.57 54.28 18.50
CA ASN A 263 -14.41 53.25 19.53
C ASN A 263 -15.64 52.31 19.62
N ILE A 264 -15.97 51.66 18.51
CA ILE A 264 -17.18 50.86 18.32
C ILE A 264 -17.30 49.79 19.42
N ASN A 265 -18.38 49.87 20.21
CA ASN A 265 -18.70 48.92 21.27
C ASN A 265 -20.06 48.24 21.04
N TYR A 266 -20.46 47.30 21.90
CA TYR A 266 -21.72 46.57 21.79
C TYR A 266 -22.96 47.49 21.69
N ASP A 267 -22.93 48.66 22.34
CA ASP A 267 -24.03 49.63 22.33
C ASP A 267 -24.21 50.39 20.99
N ASP A 268 -23.23 50.27 20.09
CA ASP A 268 -23.30 50.80 18.72
C ASP A 268 -23.88 49.77 17.73
N HIS A 269 -24.27 48.58 18.22
CA HIS A 269 -24.97 47.59 17.42
C HIS A 269 -26.34 48.11 16.98
N GLY A 270 -26.58 48.21 15.67
CA GLY A 270 -27.85 48.67 15.14
C GLY A 270 -27.76 49.19 13.72
N THR A 271 -28.90 49.60 13.18
CA THR A 271 -28.98 50.16 11.82
C THR A 271 -28.86 51.68 11.88
N TYR A 272 -27.93 52.23 11.10
CA TYR A 272 -27.75 53.66 10.88
C TYR A 272 -28.33 53.99 9.51
N GLU A 273 -29.20 54.99 9.43
CA GLU A 273 -29.77 55.47 8.18
C GLU A 273 -29.33 56.90 7.93
N CYS A 274 -28.73 57.16 6.78
CA CYS A 274 -28.45 58.51 6.34
C CYS A 274 -29.41 58.90 5.23
N GLN A 275 -30.02 60.07 5.39
CA GLN A 275 -30.95 60.67 4.46
C GLN A 275 -30.38 61.99 3.93
N ALA A 276 -30.31 62.10 2.61
CA ALA A 276 -29.93 63.30 1.89
C ALA A 276 -31.15 63.84 1.13
N CYS A 277 -31.51 65.11 1.36
CA CYS A 277 -32.69 65.74 0.78
C CYS A 277 -32.30 66.98 -0.03
N ASN A 278 -32.83 67.12 -1.24
CA ASN A 278 -32.90 68.41 -1.93
C ASN A 278 -34.37 68.81 -2.12
N ILE A 279 -34.62 69.93 -2.80
CA ILE A 279 -35.98 70.43 -3.07
C ILE A 279 -36.85 69.46 -3.90
N VAL A 280 -36.23 68.50 -4.59
CA VAL A 280 -36.88 67.50 -5.46
C VAL A 280 -37.33 66.28 -4.65
N GLY A 281 -36.60 65.95 -3.58
CA GLY A 281 -36.96 64.89 -2.65
C GLY A 281 -35.77 64.32 -1.87
N CYS A 282 -36.05 63.35 -1.02
CA CYS A 282 -35.07 62.71 -0.14
C CYS A 282 -34.68 61.32 -0.64
N GLN A 283 -33.42 60.96 -0.46
CA GLN A 283 -32.90 59.61 -0.65
C GLN A 283 -32.23 59.15 0.65
N SER A 284 -32.55 57.94 1.10
CA SER A 284 -31.93 57.32 2.27
C SER A 284 -31.05 56.12 1.89
N ARG A 285 -30.04 55.86 2.70
CA ARG A 285 -29.27 54.61 2.73
C ARG A 285 -29.04 54.14 4.14
N ASN A 286 -29.11 52.83 4.33
CA ASN A 286 -29.05 52.20 5.63
C ASN A 286 -27.81 51.30 5.67
N ILE A 287 -27.12 51.30 6.81
CA ILE A 287 -26.01 50.40 7.10
C ILE A 287 -26.24 49.78 8.47
N THR A 288 -26.12 48.47 8.58
CA THR A 288 -26.25 47.78 9.87
C THR A 288 -24.88 47.44 10.41
N ILE A 289 -24.56 47.97 11.59
CA ILE A 289 -23.33 47.66 12.31
C ILE A 289 -23.62 46.50 13.25
N HIS A 290 -22.99 45.36 13.00
CA HIS A 290 -23.01 44.20 13.89
C HIS A 290 -21.71 44.13 14.67
N VAL A 291 -21.81 44.25 15.99
CA VAL A 291 -20.67 44.16 16.89
C VAL A 291 -20.70 42.81 17.59
N PHE A 292 -19.70 41.98 17.34
CA PHE A 292 -19.57 40.64 17.92
C PHE A 292 -18.43 40.60 18.93
N ALA A 293 -18.53 39.71 19.90
CA ALA A 293 -17.39 39.37 20.74
C ALA A 293 -16.30 38.59 19.95
N SER A 294 -16.68 37.80 18.92
CA SER A 294 -15.79 36.94 18.09
C SER A 294 -16.41 36.52 16.74
N GLN A 295 -15.58 36.15 15.74
CA GLN A 295 -16.05 35.52 14.47
C GLN A 295 -16.58 34.09 14.70
N PRO A 296 -17.60 33.62 13.95
CA PRO A 296 -18.11 32.26 14.09
C PRO A 296 -17.07 31.24 13.63
N GLN A 297 -16.69 30.33 14.51
CA GLN A 297 -15.77 29.25 14.22
C GLN A 297 -16.45 27.90 14.48
N VAL A 298 -16.29 26.96 13.54
CA VAL A 298 -16.66 25.56 13.77
C VAL A 298 -15.48 24.89 14.44
N SER A 299 -15.74 24.25 15.57
CA SER A 299 -14.70 23.54 16.31
C SER A 299 -15.24 22.22 16.84
N PHE A 300 -14.33 21.28 17.07
CA PHE A 300 -14.64 19.98 17.64
C PHE A 300 -14.38 19.99 19.14
N ILE A 301 -15.26 19.36 19.90
CA ILE A 301 -14.97 18.97 21.29
C ILE A 301 -15.17 17.45 21.33
N PRO A 302 -14.12 16.64 21.56
CA PRO A 302 -14.33 15.24 21.87
C PRO A 302 -15.17 15.15 23.16
N THR A 303 -16.37 14.56 23.08
CA THR A 303 -17.20 14.39 24.28
C THR A 303 -16.66 13.23 25.13
N PRO A 304 -16.56 13.39 26.46
CA PRO A 304 -16.10 12.33 27.35
C PRO A 304 -17.22 11.31 27.55
N ALA A 305 -17.36 10.41 26.58
CA ALA A 305 -18.09 9.17 26.76
C ALA A 305 -17.15 8.05 26.28
N SER A 306 -16.55 7.34 27.24
CA SER A 306 -15.57 6.24 27.11
C SER A 306 -14.22 6.61 26.47
N PHE A 307 -13.21 6.78 27.33
CA PHE A 307 -11.74 6.75 27.11
C PHE A 307 -11.19 7.25 25.76
N LEU A 308 -11.53 8.47 25.35
CA LEU A 308 -10.80 9.14 24.26
C LEU A 308 -9.53 9.83 24.81
N GLN A 309 -8.35 9.27 24.57
CA GLN A 309 -7.07 9.95 24.87
C GLN A 309 -6.67 10.76 23.64
N CYS A 310 -6.86 12.09 23.70
CA CYS A 310 -6.45 13.01 22.64
C CYS A 310 -5.15 13.71 23.05
N GLU A 311 -4.08 13.49 22.28
CA GLU A 311 -2.80 14.19 22.48
C GLU A 311 -2.79 15.50 21.68
N PHE A 312 -2.47 16.60 22.37
CA PHE A 312 -2.26 17.91 21.76
C PHE A 312 -0.76 18.24 21.85
N PRO A 313 -0.04 18.40 20.72
CA PRO A 313 1.38 18.70 20.75
C PRO A 313 1.63 20.07 21.42
N PRO A 314 2.75 20.22 22.16
CA PRO A 314 3.13 21.50 22.73
C PRO A 314 3.41 22.51 21.62
N THR A 315 2.90 23.73 21.81
CA THR A 315 2.86 24.85 20.88
C THR A 315 4.21 25.14 20.20
N ASN A 316 4.34 24.75 18.92
CA ASN A 316 4.92 25.50 17.80
C ASN A 316 5.15 24.56 16.61
N GLY A 317 4.13 24.39 15.76
CA GLY A 317 4.25 23.65 14.50
C GLY A 317 2.96 22.90 14.17
N ILE A 318 2.54 22.98 12.90
CA ILE A 318 1.34 22.32 12.36
C ILE A 318 1.46 20.80 12.57
N LEU A 319 0.76 20.26 13.56
CA LEU A 319 0.71 18.83 13.87
C LEU A 319 -0.72 18.44 14.23
N VAL A 320 -1.23 17.47 13.49
CA VAL A 320 -2.59 16.92 13.59
C VAL A 320 -2.79 16.30 14.97
N SER A 321 -3.81 16.75 15.72
CA SER A 321 -4.22 16.10 16.96
C SER A 321 -4.69 14.67 16.66
N LYS A 322 -4.27 13.71 17.47
CA LYS A 322 -4.68 12.29 17.37
C LYS A 322 -5.59 11.97 18.54
N CYS A 323 -6.73 11.34 18.27
CA CYS A 323 -7.64 10.84 19.29
C CYS A 323 -7.78 9.33 19.13
N SER A 324 -7.75 8.60 20.23
CA SER A 324 -7.86 7.13 20.24
C SER A 324 -9.15 6.66 20.89
N ALA A 325 -9.78 5.60 20.40
CA ALA A 325 -10.95 4.93 20.99
C ALA A 325 -10.73 3.42 21.00
N LEU A 326 -11.38 2.66 21.87
CA LEU A 326 -11.29 1.19 21.84
C LEU A 326 -12.18 0.60 20.75
N GLU A 327 -11.82 -0.57 20.25
CA GLU A 327 -12.68 -1.36 19.38
C GLU A 327 -13.95 -1.77 20.14
N ASN A 328 -15.10 -1.72 19.45
CA ASN A 328 -16.47 -1.87 19.97
C ASN A 328 -16.98 -0.76 20.89
N ASP A 329 -16.16 0.24 21.25
CA ASP A 329 -16.66 1.38 22.01
C ASP A 329 -17.62 2.24 21.18
N LYS A 330 -18.50 2.92 21.91
CA LYS A 330 -19.37 3.95 21.33
C LYS A 330 -18.61 5.26 21.23
N VAL A 331 -18.34 5.71 20.01
CA VAL A 331 -17.62 6.96 19.75
C VAL A 331 -18.60 8.05 19.37
N ASN A 332 -18.57 9.16 20.12
CA ASN A 332 -19.37 10.35 19.85
C ASN A 332 -18.47 11.52 19.48
N ILE A 333 -18.56 11.96 18.23
CA ILE A 333 -17.84 13.14 17.73
C ILE A 333 -18.81 14.33 17.75
N LYS A 334 -18.54 15.30 18.62
CA LYS A 334 -19.34 16.54 18.70
C LYS A 334 -18.68 17.64 17.88
N CYS A 335 -19.42 18.15 16.91
CA CYS A 335 -19.13 19.36 16.17
C CYS A 335 -20.03 20.48 16.72
N PHE A 336 -19.45 21.64 17.06
CA PHE A 336 -20.23 22.78 17.53
C PHE A 336 -19.84 24.05 16.79
N LEU A 337 -20.83 24.88 16.49
CA LEU A 337 -20.64 26.21 15.92
C LEU A 337 -20.55 27.21 17.08
N ASN A 338 -19.37 27.77 17.30
CA ASN A 338 -19.15 28.81 18.29
C ASN A 338 -19.68 30.16 17.74
N SER A 339 -20.95 30.46 18.00
CA SER A 339 -21.63 31.68 17.56
C SER A 339 -22.33 32.36 18.73
N THR A 340 -22.25 33.69 18.78
CA THR A 340 -22.95 34.53 19.77
C THR A 340 -24.41 34.82 19.39
N ILE A 341 -24.86 34.38 18.20
CA ILE A 341 -26.24 34.54 17.69
C ILE A 341 -26.86 33.14 17.46
N PRO A 342 -28.13 32.90 17.86
CA PRO A 342 -28.86 31.69 17.49
C PRO A 342 -29.15 31.72 15.98
N LEU A 343 -28.42 30.90 15.23
CA LEU A 343 -28.56 30.78 13.78
C LEU A 343 -29.25 29.44 13.48
N ASN A 344 -30.24 29.42 12.58
CA ASN A 344 -30.68 28.16 11.97
C ASN A 344 -29.53 27.65 11.10
N VAL A 345 -28.90 26.56 11.54
CA VAL A 345 -27.71 25.99 10.92
C VAL A 345 -27.96 24.52 10.62
N THR A 346 -27.60 24.12 9.40
CA THR A 346 -27.57 22.73 8.95
C THR A 346 -26.14 22.22 8.98
N PHE A 347 -25.93 21.01 9.52
CA PHE A 347 -24.61 20.38 9.59
C PHE A 347 -24.52 19.23 8.60
N GLN A 348 -23.39 19.14 7.89
CA GLN A 348 -23.07 18.08 6.95
C GLN A 348 -21.75 17.42 7.34
N TRP A 349 -21.71 16.09 7.29
CA TRP A 349 -20.55 15.27 7.66
C TRP A 349 -19.98 14.56 6.45
N SER A 350 -18.67 14.33 6.46
CA SER A 350 -17.95 13.57 5.42
C SER A 350 -16.74 12.85 6.01
N PHE A 351 -16.38 11.70 5.43
CA PHE A 351 -15.35 10.76 5.92
C PHE A 351 -14.34 10.45 4.80
N ASN A 352 -13.03 10.40 5.10
CA ASN A 352 -11.94 9.91 4.24
C ASN A 352 -12.02 10.28 2.73
N ILE A 353 -12.08 11.58 2.42
CA ILE A 353 -12.33 12.05 1.04
C ILE A 353 -11.06 12.00 0.18
N GLU A 354 -10.84 10.89 -0.53
CA GLU A 354 -9.98 10.84 -1.75
C GLU A 354 -10.77 10.52 -3.04
N LEU A 355 -12.02 10.02 -2.99
CA LEU A 355 -12.73 9.52 -4.19
C LEU A 355 -14.23 9.81 -4.33
N GLY A 356 -14.87 10.54 -3.41
CA GLY A 356 -16.31 10.85 -3.51
C GLY A 356 -16.97 10.95 -2.15
N THR A 357 -18.14 11.58 -2.09
CA THR A 357 -18.90 11.79 -0.84
C THR A 357 -19.47 10.47 -0.31
N GLU A 358 -18.67 9.70 0.39
CA GLU A 358 -19.15 8.56 1.17
C GLU A 358 -19.48 9.03 2.59
N THR A 359 -20.77 9.03 2.90
CA THR A 359 -21.25 9.08 4.28
C THR A 359 -21.03 7.70 4.89
N CYS A 360 -20.32 7.62 6.02
CA CYS A 360 -20.17 6.39 6.81
C CYS A 360 -21.53 5.67 6.93
N PRO A 361 -21.68 4.44 6.40
CA PRO A 361 -22.99 3.79 6.23
C PRO A 361 -23.70 3.44 7.55
N ASP A 362 -22.95 3.25 8.64
CA ASP A 362 -23.49 2.86 9.95
C ASP A 362 -23.43 3.97 11.01
N CYS A 363 -23.05 5.20 10.60
CA CYS A 363 -22.93 6.32 11.52
C CYS A 363 -24.30 7.01 11.73
N GLN A 364 -24.69 7.24 12.98
CA GLN A 364 -25.90 7.99 13.33
C GLN A 364 -25.58 9.48 13.51
N ILE A 365 -26.23 10.34 12.73
CA ILE A 365 -26.05 11.80 12.82
C ILE A 365 -27.25 12.40 13.55
N VAL A 366 -26.99 13.10 14.66
CA VAL A 366 -28.02 13.82 15.43
C VAL A 366 -27.68 15.30 15.44
N THR A 367 -28.53 16.11 14.81
CA THR A 367 -28.41 17.58 14.81
C THR A 367 -29.33 18.18 15.86
N ASN A 368 -28.77 18.99 16.75
CA ASN A 368 -29.56 19.75 17.72
C ASN A 368 -29.50 21.24 17.35
N SER A 369 -30.57 21.71 16.72
CA SER A 369 -30.71 23.09 16.25
C SER A 369 -30.79 24.12 17.38
N LYS A 370 -31.15 23.72 18.61
CA LYS A 370 -31.24 24.63 19.76
C LYS A 370 -29.88 25.00 20.37
N ASP A 371 -28.89 24.13 20.21
CA ASP A 371 -27.57 24.27 20.84
C ASP A 371 -26.44 24.52 19.82
N SER A 372 -26.76 24.75 18.54
CA SER A 372 -25.77 24.90 17.45
C SER A 372 -24.74 23.75 17.42
N THR A 373 -25.20 22.52 17.68
CA THR A 373 -24.35 21.33 17.79
C THR A 373 -24.85 20.18 16.91
N SER A 374 -23.90 19.40 16.40
CA SER A 374 -24.15 18.17 15.66
C SER A 374 -23.26 17.06 16.22
N TYR A 375 -23.86 15.88 16.41
CA TYR A 375 -23.18 14.69 16.91
C TYR A 375 -23.15 13.65 15.80
N LEU A 376 -21.96 13.10 15.56
CA LEU A 376 -21.78 11.87 14.79
C LEU A 376 -21.48 10.75 15.78
N THR A 377 -22.36 9.76 15.84
CA THR A 377 -22.29 8.63 16.77
C THR A 377 -21.99 7.35 15.99
N ILE A 378 -20.88 6.70 16.37
CA ILE A 378 -20.52 5.35 15.95
C ILE A 378 -20.89 4.43 17.12
N ASN A 379 -21.85 3.53 16.92
CA ASN A 379 -22.34 2.66 18.01
C ASN A 379 -21.37 1.52 18.36
N ARG A 380 -20.59 1.05 17.39
CA ARG A 380 -19.53 0.06 17.56
C ARG A 380 -18.33 0.47 16.70
N ALA A 381 -17.30 1.00 17.33
CA ALA A 381 -16.10 1.41 16.61
C ALA A 381 -15.32 0.18 16.11
N THR A 382 -15.19 0.03 14.80
CA THR A 382 -14.30 -0.93 14.14
C THR A 382 -13.22 -0.18 13.39
N ILE A 383 -12.05 -0.78 13.21
CA ILE A 383 -10.88 -0.16 12.54
C ILE A 383 -11.21 0.42 11.15
N SER A 384 -12.26 -0.06 10.47
CA SER A 384 -12.79 0.54 9.23
C SER A 384 -13.26 2.00 9.35
N TYR A 385 -13.55 2.48 10.56
CA TYR A 385 -13.95 3.86 10.83
C TYR A 385 -12.76 4.75 11.24
N GLU A 386 -11.53 4.26 11.13
CA GLU A 386 -10.33 5.07 11.31
C GLU A 386 -10.19 6.12 10.20
N GLY A 387 -9.74 7.31 10.58
CA GLY A 387 -9.52 8.40 9.64
C GLY A 387 -9.96 9.76 10.16
N TYR A 388 -10.16 10.69 9.23
CA TYR A 388 -10.56 12.06 9.54
C TYR A 388 -12.02 12.32 9.14
N TYR A 389 -12.70 13.11 9.97
CA TYR A 389 -14.09 13.48 9.78
C TYR A 389 -14.16 14.99 9.53
N ARG A 390 -14.80 15.40 8.44
CA ARG A 390 -15.06 16.81 8.13
C ARG A 390 -16.51 17.14 8.47
N CYS A 391 -16.68 18.17 9.29
CA CYS A 391 -17.98 18.75 9.63
C CYS A 391 -18.09 20.13 8.98
N SER A 392 -19.13 20.36 8.18
CA SER A 392 -19.46 21.66 7.58
C SER A 392 -20.79 22.17 8.09
N ALA A 393 -20.81 23.41 8.55
CA ALA A 393 -21.99 24.11 9.02
C ALA A 393 -22.42 25.15 7.97
N VAL A 394 -23.68 25.08 7.54
CA VAL A 394 -24.29 25.98 6.56
C VAL A 394 -25.48 26.67 7.22
N SER A 395 -25.47 28.00 7.24
CA SER A 395 -26.57 28.81 7.79
C SER A 395 -27.12 29.74 6.73
N ASP A 396 -28.44 29.95 6.75
CA ASP A 396 -29.14 30.81 5.79
C ASP A 396 -28.67 32.28 5.82
N MET A 397 -28.06 32.72 6.92
CA MET A 397 -27.54 34.09 7.13
C MET A 397 -26.04 34.23 6.80
N LEU A 398 -25.29 33.12 6.77
CA LEU A 398 -23.87 33.11 6.45
C LEU A 398 -23.72 32.81 4.96
N SER A 399 -23.21 33.77 4.18
CA SER A 399 -22.96 33.59 2.73
C SER A 399 -21.89 32.54 2.40
N LEU A 400 -21.20 31.98 3.40
CA LEU A 400 -20.09 31.02 3.28
C LEU A 400 -20.27 29.86 4.27
N SER A 401 -20.07 28.62 3.80
CA SER A 401 -20.04 27.41 4.65
C SER A 401 -18.75 27.36 5.45
N VAL A 402 -18.83 27.25 6.78
CA VAL A 402 -17.67 27.08 7.63
C VAL A 402 -17.45 25.59 7.86
N SER A 403 -16.24 25.09 7.65
CA SER A 403 -15.92 23.68 7.84
C SER A 403 -14.68 23.50 8.70
N ALA A 404 -14.64 22.40 9.45
CA ALA A 404 -13.50 22.00 10.26
C ALA A 404 -13.20 20.51 10.03
N MET A 405 -11.91 20.15 10.16
CA MET A 405 -11.45 18.77 10.15
C MET A 405 -11.27 18.27 11.59
N SER A 406 -11.71 17.04 11.87
CA SER A 406 -11.48 16.40 13.16
C SER A 406 -10.01 16.01 13.32
N PRO A 407 -9.55 15.83 14.58
CA PRO A 407 -8.40 14.97 14.87
C PRO A 407 -8.54 13.60 14.18
N VAL A 408 -7.42 12.94 13.86
CA VAL A 408 -7.47 11.56 13.33
C VAL A 408 -7.99 10.63 14.42
N LEU A 409 -9.09 9.95 14.15
CA LEU A 409 -9.63 8.91 15.03
C LEU A 409 -8.86 7.61 14.76
N LYS A 410 -8.19 7.11 15.80
CA LYS A 410 -7.49 5.82 15.83
C LYS A 410 -8.28 4.85 16.70
N ILE A 411 -8.44 3.61 16.27
CA ILE A 411 -9.19 2.58 16.99
C ILE A 411 -8.20 1.53 17.51
N ILE A 412 -8.17 1.36 18.83
CA ILE A 412 -7.29 0.43 19.53
C ILE A 412 -8.01 -0.93 19.58
N PRO A 413 -7.50 -1.97 18.92
CA PRO A 413 -8.13 -3.29 18.93
C PRO A 413 -8.10 -3.90 20.33
N LEU A 414 -9.20 -4.58 20.70
CA LEU A 414 -9.27 -5.36 21.93
C LEU A 414 -8.93 -6.83 21.64
N PHE A 415 -8.09 -7.46 22.47
CA PHE A 415 -7.74 -8.87 22.32
C PHE A 415 -7.62 -9.60 23.68
N MET A 416 -7.84 -10.92 23.67
CA MET A 416 -7.59 -11.77 24.84
C MET A 416 -6.17 -12.37 24.77
N PRO A 417 -5.27 -12.05 25.71
CA PRO A 417 -3.94 -12.62 25.74
C PRO A 417 -3.97 -14.10 26.15
N ASP A 418 -2.96 -14.85 25.72
CA ASP A 418 -2.76 -16.22 26.19
C ASP A 418 -2.44 -16.24 27.70
N LEU A 419 -2.86 -17.32 28.36
CA LEU A 419 -2.63 -17.52 29.79
C LEU A 419 -1.39 -18.37 30.03
N LEU A 420 -0.66 -18.12 31.11
CA LEU A 420 0.44 -18.94 31.59
C LEU A 420 0.06 -19.55 32.92
N LEU A 421 0.14 -20.88 33.01
CA LEU A 421 0.05 -21.64 34.25
C LEU A 421 1.35 -22.43 34.42
N GLN A 422 2.12 -22.13 35.47
CA GLN A 422 3.39 -22.80 35.71
C GLN A 422 3.18 -24.22 36.29
N PRO A 423 3.89 -25.25 35.79
CA PRO A 423 3.89 -26.56 36.43
C PRO A 423 4.61 -26.48 37.79
N VAL A 424 4.12 -27.23 38.78
CA VAL A 424 4.66 -27.21 40.14
C VAL A 424 5.15 -28.59 40.53
N THR A 425 6.41 -28.69 40.93
CA THR A 425 6.99 -29.90 41.50
C THR A 425 7.02 -29.77 43.03
N THR A 426 6.48 -30.76 43.75
CA THR A 426 6.30 -30.72 45.20
C THR A 426 6.54 -32.09 45.83
N PHE A 427 6.78 -32.15 47.13
CA PHE A 427 6.91 -33.40 47.89
C PHE A 427 5.57 -33.82 48.48
N ASN A 428 5.36 -35.12 48.68
CA ASN A 428 4.14 -35.66 49.31
C ASN A 428 3.94 -35.16 50.77
N THR A 429 4.96 -34.51 51.35
CA THR A 429 4.94 -33.91 52.69
C THR A 429 4.61 -32.42 52.72
N ASP A 430 4.50 -31.76 51.56
CA ASP A 430 4.29 -30.31 51.50
C ASP A 430 2.86 -29.94 51.87
N ILE A 431 2.73 -28.94 52.75
CA ILE A 431 1.46 -28.53 53.36
C ILE A 431 0.75 -27.48 52.49
N TYR A 432 1.46 -26.72 51.66
CA TYR A 432 0.86 -25.66 50.84
C TYR A 432 1.45 -25.68 49.43
N ILE A 433 0.58 -25.67 48.42
CA ILE A 433 0.95 -25.60 47.01
C ILE A 433 0.35 -24.34 46.42
N ASN A 434 1.16 -23.51 45.78
CA ASN A 434 0.72 -22.28 45.13
C ASN A 434 0.79 -22.45 43.61
N LEU A 435 -0.32 -22.23 42.93
CA LEU A 435 -0.44 -22.23 41.48
C LEU A 435 -0.79 -20.83 41.00
N THR A 436 -0.07 -20.33 40.02
CA THR A 436 -0.27 -18.99 39.48
C THR A 436 -0.69 -19.08 38.03
N CYS A 437 -1.84 -18.50 37.71
CA CYS A 437 -2.32 -18.31 36.36
C CYS A 437 -2.30 -16.83 36.02
N GLN A 438 -1.58 -16.45 34.97
CA GLN A 438 -1.42 -15.05 34.59
C GLN A 438 -1.64 -14.86 33.10
N ALA A 439 -2.24 -13.74 32.71
CA ALA A 439 -2.24 -13.29 31.33
C ALA A 439 -0.81 -12.93 30.88
N LEU A 440 -0.43 -13.30 29.67
CA LEU A 440 0.86 -12.96 29.09
C LEU A 440 0.81 -11.55 28.47
N TYR A 441 1.67 -10.66 28.95
CA TYR A 441 1.79 -9.29 28.45
C TYR A 441 3.21 -8.72 28.63
N GLY A 442 3.56 -7.68 27.87
CA GLY A 442 4.87 -7.02 27.92
C GLY A 442 5.00 -6.15 29.19
N SER A 443 6.21 -6.06 29.75
CA SER A 443 6.45 -5.49 31.09
C SER A 443 6.44 -3.95 31.16
N SER A 444 6.49 -3.22 30.04
CA SER A 444 6.86 -1.78 30.06
C SER A 444 5.75 -0.78 30.36
N ASP A 445 4.47 -1.16 30.36
CA ASP A 445 3.41 -0.24 30.84
C ASP A 445 2.11 -0.98 31.19
N ARG A 446 1.93 -1.37 32.46
CA ARG A 446 0.68 -1.98 32.97
C ARG A 446 -0.55 -1.14 32.64
N ASN A 447 -0.42 0.19 32.57
CA ASN A 447 -1.53 1.11 32.32
C ASN A 447 -1.95 1.21 30.85
N SER A 448 -1.02 1.07 29.90
CA SER A 448 -1.32 1.14 28.46
C SER A 448 -1.88 -0.19 27.91
N LEU A 449 -1.59 -1.31 28.57
CA LEU A 449 -2.10 -2.64 28.23
C LEU A 449 -3.52 -2.92 28.74
N ASN A 450 -3.93 -2.31 29.86
CA ASN A 450 -5.34 -2.34 30.32
C ASN A 450 -6.31 -1.89 29.22
N ILE A 451 -5.88 -0.89 28.44
CA ILE A 451 -6.62 -0.31 27.32
C ILE A 451 -6.80 -1.35 26.19
N ARG A 452 -5.87 -2.29 25.98
CA ARG A 452 -5.93 -3.28 24.88
C ARG A 452 -6.58 -4.62 25.25
N ILE A 453 -6.54 -5.03 26.51
CA ILE A 453 -6.99 -6.36 26.94
C ILE A 453 -8.48 -6.38 27.34
N GLY A 454 -9.05 -5.21 27.66
CA GLY A 454 -10.43 -5.09 28.14
C GLY A 454 -10.61 -5.74 29.52
N THR A 455 -9.95 -5.18 30.55
CA THR A 455 -10.01 -5.67 31.93
C THR A 455 -11.35 -5.36 32.61
N PRO A 456 -11.81 -6.16 33.61
CA PRO A 456 -11.12 -7.30 34.24
C PRO A 456 -11.26 -8.62 33.47
N ILE A 457 -10.23 -9.49 33.55
CA ILE A 457 -10.31 -10.88 33.10
C ILE A 457 -10.91 -11.74 34.22
N TYR A 458 -11.93 -12.53 33.89
CA TYR A 458 -12.54 -13.46 34.83
C TYR A 458 -11.86 -14.81 34.78
N PHE A 459 -11.15 -15.19 35.85
CA PHE A 459 -10.47 -16.48 35.98
C PHE A 459 -11.34 -17.56 36.62
N THR A 460 -11.24 -18.79 36.11
CA THR A 460 -11.88 -19.99 36.63
C THR A 460 -10.90 -21.17 36.60
N TRP A 461 -10.90 -21.98 37.66
CA TRP A 461 -9.97 -23.10 37.84
C TRP A 461 -10.70 -24.43 37.73
N TYR A 462 -10.06 -25.41 37.08
CA TYR A 462 -10.59 -26.76 36.92
C TYR A 462 -9.52 -27.82 37.19
N GLN A 463 -9.93 -28.94 37.75
CA GLN A 463 -9.16 -30.18 37.72
C GLN A 463 -9.58 -31.00 36.50
N TYR A 464 -8.60 -31.48 35.72
CA TYR A 464 -8.84 -32.31 34.55
C TYR A 464 -8.55 -33.79 34.85
N LEU A 465 -9.53 -34.65 34.58
CA LEU A 465 -9.42 -36.10 34.71
C LEU A 465 -9.37 -36.74 33.31
N PRO A 466 -8.21 -37.28 32.88
CA PRO A 466 -8.03 -37.83 31.53
C PRO A 466 -8.97 -39.00 31.21
N ASP A 467 -9.16 -39.91 32.19
CA ASP A 467 -9.85 -41.19 31.98
C ASP A 467 -11.29 -41.08 31.49
N ASN A 468 -12.00 -40.00 31.87
CA ASN A 468 -13.39 -39.73 31.48
C ASN A 468 -13.55 -38.39 30.74
N ASN A 469 -12.45 -37.70 30.41
CA ASN A 469 -12.46 -36.35 29.82
C ASN A 469 -13.31 -35.33 30.62
N THR A 470 -13.41 -35.50 31.94
CA THR A 470 -14.25 -34.67 32.82
C THR A 470 -13.46 -33.53 33.43
N ARG A 471 -14.04 -32.32 33.42
CA ARG A 471 -13.50 -31.11 34.07
C ARG A 471 -14.29 -30.82 35.35
N ILE A 472 -13.62 -30.78 36.50
CA ILE A 472 -14.24 -30.49 37.80
C ILE A 472 -13.89 -29.04 38.19
N PRO A 473 -14.86 -28.14 38.37
CA PRO A 473 -14.58 -26.76 38.77
C PRO A 473 -14.07 -26.71 40.21
N LEU A 474 -12.93 -26.05 40.42
CA LEU A 474 -12.34 -25.78 41.72
C LEU A 474 -12.83 -24.40 42.20
N LYS A 475 -13.44 -24.35 43.38
CA LYS A 475 -13.99 -23.14 43.99
C LYS A 475 -13.27 -22.83 45.29
N ASP A 476 -13.29 -21.56 45.67
CA ASP A 476 -12.77 -21.08 46.94
C ASP A 476 -13.50 -21.77 48.10
N ASP A 477 -12.74 -22.43 48.99
CA ASP A 477 -13.23 -23.17 50.16
C ASP A 477 -12.18 -23.21 51.31
N GLN A 478 -12.39 -24.00 52.36
CA GLN A 478 -11.45 -24.06 53.49
C GLN A 478 -10.06 -24.66 53.14
N ASN A 479 -9.97 -25.40 52.04
CA ASN A 479 -8.79 -26.12 51.57
C ASN A 479 -8.12 -25.46 50.35
N ILE A 480 -8.89 -24.78 49.50
CA ILE A 480 -8.44 -24.09 48.29
C ILE A 480 -8.76 -22.60 48.46
N PHE A 481 -7.72 -21.76 48.45
CA PHE A 481 -7.85 -20.30 48.51
C PHE A 481 -7.50 -19.71 47.14
N ILE A 482 -8.39 -18.91 46.56
CA ILE A 482 -8.17 -18.26 45.25
C ILE A 482 -8.12 -16.74 45.43
N GLU A 483 -7.00 -16.14 45.03
CA GLU A 483 -6.74 -14.70 45.09
C GLU A 483 -6.46 -14.16 43.70
N ASN A 484 -6.96 -12.96 43.38
CA ASN A 484 -6.65 -12.27 42.13
C ASN A 484 -5.87 -10.98 42.42
N ASP A 485 -4.95 -10.62 41.54
CA ASP A 485 -4.23 -9.34 41.60
C ASP A 485 -5.19 -8.15 41.36
N ASP A 486 -4.80 -6.93 41.77
CA ASP A 486 -5.65 -5.73 41.77
C ASP A 486 -6.28 -5.42 40.40
N LEU A 487 -5.56 -5.73 39.31
CA LEU A 487 -5.99 -5.50 37.93
C LEU A 487 -6.71 -6.72 37.30
N ASN A 488 -6.92 -7.81 38.05
CA ASN A 488 -7.43 -9.09 37.54
C ASN A 488 -6.68 -9.59 36.28
N LEU A 489 -5.36 -9.43 36.23
CA LEU A 489 -4.50 -9.99 35.17
C LEU A 489 -3.79 -11.28 35.61
N ARG A 490 -3.84 -11.58 36.92
CA ARG A 490 -3.27 -12.78 37.53
C ARG A 490 -4.22 -13.31 38.59
N SER A 491 -4.36 -14.63 38.62
CA SER A 491 -5.07 -15.40 39.65
C SER A 491 -4.10 -16.40 40.28
N ALA A 492 -4.05 -16.47 41.61
CA ALA A 492 -3.26 -17.41 42.37
C ALA A 492 -4.19 -18.34 43.16
N MET A 493 -3.94 -19.64 43.08
CA MET A 493 -4.68 -20.67 43.81
C MET A 493 -3.74 -21.38 44.78
N THR A 494 -4.04 -21.30 46.06
CA THR A 494 -3.30 -21.97 47.14
C THR A 494 -4.07 -23.17 47.66
N ILE A 495 -3.46 -24.35 47.63
CA ILE A 495 -4.03 -25.62 48.12
C ILE A 495 -3.35 -26.00 49.43
N LYS A 496 -4.11 -26.14 50.52
CA LYS A 496 -3.60 -26.53 51.86
C LYS A 496 -3.47 -28.04 52.07
N ASN A 497 -4.15 -28.85 51.26
CA ASN A 497 -4.05 -30.30 51.35
C ASN A 497 -4.33 -30.95 50.00
N ILE A 498 -3.29 -31.54 49.40
CA ILE A 498 -3.34 -32.18 48.08
C ILE A 498 -4.17 -33.48 48.07
N SER A 499 -4.40 -34.11 49.23
CA SER A 499 -5.13 -35.37 49.31
C SER A 499 -6.59 -35.26 48.82
N ARG A 500 -7.20 -34.07 48.89
CA ARG A 500 -8.56 -33.82 48.38
C ARG A 500 -8.66 -33.76 46.85
N LEU A 501 -7.55 -33.49 46.16
CA LEU A 501 -7.51 -33.48 44.70
C LEU A 501 -7.28 -34.89 44.13
N LYS A 502 -6.79 -35.84 44.93
CA LYS A 502 -6.58 -37.23 44.49
C LYS A 502 -7.93 -37.95 44.46
N SER A 503 -8.43 -38.29 43.27
CA SER A 503 -9.56 -39.22 43.16
C SER A 503 -9.13 -40.62 43.63
N THR A 504 -10.08 -41.46 44.07
CA THR A 504 -9.81 -42.82 44.58
C THR A 504 -9.05 -43.72 43.59
N ARG A 505 -9.01 -43.37 42.28
CA ARG A 505 -8.24 -44.06 41.23
C ARG A 505 -6.92 -43.35 40.84
N GLN A 506 -6.80 -42.03 41.06
CA GLN A 506 -5.56 -41.25 40.83
C GLN A 506 -4.51 -41.42 41.94
N LEU A 507 -4.81 -42.19 42.99
CA LEU A 507 -3.86 -42.54 44.06
C LEU A 507 -2.58 -43.25 43.57
N GLN A 508 -2.57 -43.77 42.34
CA GLN A 508 -1.41 -44.42 41.73
C GLN A 508 -0.56 -43.49 40.85
N THR A 509 -1.06 -42.31 40.47
CA THR A 509 -0.35 -41.37 39.59
C THR A 509 0.24 -40.22 40.40
N ASN A 510 1.54 -39.99 40.25
CA ASN A 510 2.26 -38.87 40.90
C ASN A 510 1.98 -37.50 40.24
N GLN A 511 0.97 -37.39 39.36
CA GLN A 511 0.68 -36.20 38.57
C GLN A 511 -0.80 -35.81 38.65
N ILE A 512 -1.09 -34.52 38.81
CA ILE A 512 -2.45 -33.95 38.84
C ILE A 512 -2.55 -32.84 37.79
N ASN A 513 -3.50 -32.94 36.86
CA ASN A 513 -3.70 -31.97 35.80
C ASN A 513 -4.68 -30.86 36.23
N ILE A 514 -4.24 -29.61 36.08
CA ILE A 514 -5.00 -28.40 36.40
C ILE A 514 -5.18 -27.56 35.14
N ILE A 515 -6.36 -26.95 34.99
CA ILE A 515 -6.67 -26.01 33.91
C ILE A 515 -7.09 -24.68 34.55
N CYS A 516 -6.51 -23.59 34.06
CA CYS A 516 -6.98 -22.24 34.33
C CYS A 516 -7.62 -21.68 33.06
N SER A 517 -8.84 -21.15 33.17
CA SER A 517 -9.56 -20.49 32.07
C SER A 517 -9.81 -19.04 32.43
N GLY A 518 -9.48 -18.13 31.51
CA GLY A 518 -9.68 -16.69 31.62
C GLY A 518 -10.59 -16.20 30.50
N ARG A 519 -11.51 -15.29 30.83
CA ARG A 519 -12.47 -14.72 29.87
C ARG A 519 -12.52 -13.20 29.98
N ASN A 520 -12.46 -12.52 28.84
CA ASN A 520 -12.74 -11.08 28.71
C ASN A 520 -13.99 -10.85 27.83
N GLN A 521 -14.24 -9.60 27.42
CA GLN A 521 -15.39 -9.23 26.58
C GLN A 521 -15.27 -9.69 25.12
N VAL A 522 -14.09 -10.18 24.69
CA VAL A 522 -13.77 -10.52 23.30
C VAL A 522 -13.70 -12.04 23.10
N ASP A 523 -12.92 -12.76 23.91
CA ASP A 523 -12.61 -14.18 23.75
C ASP A 523 -12.31 -14.85 25.12
N SER A 524 -12.14 -16.17 25.12
CA SER A 524 -11.71 -16.96 26.28
C SER A 524 -10.51 -17.85 25.96
N LYS A 525 -9.52 -17.85 26.85
CA LYS A 525 -8.29 -18.64 26.72
C LYS A 525 -8.12 -19.59 27.90
N GLU A 526 -7.47 -20.72 27.67
CA GLU A 526 -7.16 -21.72 28.71
C GLU A 526 -5.65 -21.98 28.77
N ALA A 527 -5.13 -22.18 29.98
CA ALA A 527 -3.79 -22.69 30.24
C ALA A 527 -3.87 -24.00 31.01
N GLN A 528 -3.05 -24.97 30.62
CA GLN A 528 -2.94 -26.28 31.27
C GLN A 528 -1.63 -26.35 32.04
N GLY A 529 -1.66 -26.94 33.22
CA GLY A 529 -0.50 -27.14 34.09
C GLY A 529 -0.62 -28.45 34.85
N GLN A 530 0.49 -28.88 35.43
CA GLN A 530 0.58 -30.14 36.16
C GLN A 530 1.22 -29.94 37.53
N ILE A 531 0.69 -30.64 38.53
CA ILE A 531 1.31 -30.78 39.85
C ILE A 531 1.99 -32.15 39.88
N ILE A 532 3.31 -32.17 40.03
CA ILE A 532 4.12 -33.38 40.05
C ILE A 532 4.61 -33.62 41.48
N ILE A 533 4.26 -34.78 42.04
CA ILE A 533 4.62 -35.17 43.40
C ILE A 533 5.83 -36.10 43.33
N ILE A 534 6.97 -35.69 43.89
CA ILE A 534 8.21 -36.47 43.88
C ILE A 534 8.69 -36.78 45.30
N ASP A 535 9.51 -37.82 45.42
CA ASP A 535 10.24 -38.12 46.66
C ASP A 535 11.50 -37.27 46.79
N LYS A 536 12.00 -37.09 48.02
CA LYS A 536 13.17 -36.23 48.30
C LYS A 536 14.43 -36.66 47.54
N SER A 537 14.58 -37.94 47.23
CA SER A 537 15.72 -38.55 46.52
C SER A 537 15.60 -38.55 44.99
N PHE A 538 14.48 -38.09 44.43
CA PHE A 538 14.28 -38.07 42.97
C PHE A 538 15.17 -36.98 42.31
N PRO A 539 15.84 -37.26 41.18
CA PRO A 539 16.64 -36.27 40.45
C PRO A 539 15.78 -35.06 40.04
N LYS A 540 16.31 -33.85 40.21
CA LYS A 540 15.57 -32.61 39.98
C LYS A 540 16.50 -31.45 39.70
N CYS A 541 16.05 -30.55 38.84
CA CYS A 541 16.73 -29.29 38.61
C CYS A 541 16.33 -28.28 39.68
N GLN A 542 17.33 -27.67 40.31
CA GLN A 542 17.13 -26.70 41.39
C GLN A 542 16.53 -25.40 40.86
N SER A 543 15.80 -24.70 41.72
CA SER A 543 15.34 -23.37 41.39
C SER A 543 16.53 -22.41 41.31
N GLU A 544 16.62 -21.67 40.20
CA GLU A 544 17.70 -20.71 39.96
C GLU A 544 17.18 -19.47 39.24
N VAL A 545 17.83 -18.32 39.46
CA VAL A 545 17.59 -17.11 38.68
C VAL A 545 18.80 -16.93 37.77
N ASN A 546 18.60 -17.08 36.47
CA ASN A 546 19.66 -16.92 35.47
C ASN A 546 19.22 -15.93 34.40
N SER A 547 20.08 -14.94 34.09
CA SER A 547 19.79 -13.87 33.12
C SER A 547 18.45 -13.14 33.34
N GLY A 548 18.05 -12.95 34.61
CA GLY A 548 16.78 -12.30 34.97
C GLY A 548 15.53 -13.18 34.81
N ILE A 549 15.69 -14.46 34.46
CA ILE A 549 14.61 -15.45 34.38
C ILE A 549 14.66 -16.34 35.62
N GLU A 550 13.56 -16.42 36.35
CA GLU A 550 13.38 -17.31 37.49
C GLU A 550 12.88 -18.69 37.04
N TRP A 551 13.64 -19.73 37.33
CA TRP A 551 13.31 -21.11 37.04
C TRP A 551 12.81 -21.81 38.31
N PRO A 552 11.58 -22.37 38.31
CA PRO A 552 11.05 -23.09 39.46
C PRO A 552 11.70 -24.48 39.59
N LEU A 553 11.61 -25.05 40.80
CA LEU A 553 12.01 -26.43 41.05
C LEU A 553 11.27 -27.38 40.09
N THR A 554 12.02 -28.20 39.36
CA THR A 554 11.45 -29.07 38.30
C THR A 554 12.02 -30.47 38.38
N ALA A 555 11.14 -31.48 38.38
CA ALA A 555 11.53 -32.89 38.36
C ALA A 555 12.32 -33.24 37.07
N SER A 556 13.23 -34.22 37.12
CA SER A 556 13.90 -34.71 35.92
C SER A 556 12.90 -35.18 34.86
N ASN A 557 13.28 -35.10 33.59
CA ASN A 557 12.44 -35.38 32.42
C ASN A 557 11.17 -34.52 32.30
N ASN A 558 11.12 -33.37 32.97
CA ASN A 558 10.03 -32.42 32.86
C ASN A 558 10.53 -31.06 32.37
N VAL A 559 9.58 -30.24 31.90
CA VAL A 559 9.83 -28.92 31.34
C VAL A 559 9.34 -27.86 32.30
N ALA A 560 10.19 -26.89 32.63
CA ALA A 560 9.78 -25.67 33.28
C ALA A 560 9.28 -24.66 32.25
N ILE A 561 8.21 -23.94 32.61
CA ILE A 561 7.60 -22.92 31.76
C ILE A 561 7.56 -21.62 32.55
N THR A 562 8.01 -20.53 31.94
CA THR A 562 7.97 -19.20 32.54
C THR A 562 7.64 -18.14 31.49
N GLN A 563 7.37 -16.91 31.92
CA GLN A 563 7.10 -15.79 31.01
C GLN A 563 8.39 -15.25 30.38
N CYS A 564 8.27 -14.60 29.23
CA CYS A 564 9.38 -13.89 28.63
C CYS A 564 9.81 -12.66 29.45
N VAL A 565 11.06 -12.21 29.26
CA VAL A 565 11.67 -11.06 29.96
C VAL A 565 11.96 -9.91 28.98
N ASN A 566 12.31 -8.72 29.48
CA ASN A 566 12.66 -7.53 28.68
C ASN A 566 11.57 -7.10 27.67
N ASP A 567 10.34 -6.93 28.15
CA ASP A 567 9.19 -6.42 27.37
C ASP A 567 8.73 -7.29 26.19
N THR A 568 9.21 -8.52 26.10
CA THR A 568 8.76 -9.50 25.11
C THR A 568 7.59 -10.32 25.67
N ILE A 569 6.71 -10.78 24.78
CA ILE A 569 5.48 -11.50 25.12
C ILE A 569 5.63 -12.97 24.75
N GLY A 570 5.20 -13.85 25.65
CA GLY A 570 5.05 -15.27 25.38
C GLY A 570 5.62 -16.15 26.49
N ARG A 571 6.10 -17.35 26.14
CA ARG A 571 6.52 -18.38 27.09
C ARG A 571 7.92 -18.89 26.79
N ILE A 572 8.75 -19.01 27.82
CA ILE A 572 10.07 -19.65 27.74
C ILE A 572 9.96 -21.06 28.32
N TYR A 573 10.55 -22.03 27.63
CA TYR A 573 10.59 -23.43 28.04
C TYR A 573 12.02 -23.82 28.37
N ARG A 574 12.23 -24.63 29.42
CA ARG A 574 13.55 -25.18 29.73
C ARG A 574 13.41 -26.61 30.20
N PHE A 575 14.15 -27.52 29.57
CA PHE A 575 14.09 -28.94 29.87
C PHE A 575 15.07 -29.28 31.01
N CYS A 576 14.57 -30.09 31.95
CA CYS A 576 15.38 -30.69 32.99
C CYS A 576 15.73 -32.12 32.58
N ASP A 577 17.03 -32.41 32.43
CA ASP A 577 17.48 -33.72 31.97
C ASP A 577 17.26 -34.84 33.02
N GLU A 578 17.58 -36.08 32.63
CA GLU A 578 17.46 -37.27 33.50
C GLU A 578 18.29 -37.17 34.79
N ASN A 579 19.39 -36.43 34.75
CA ASN A 579 20.34 -36.26 35.84
C ASN A 579 20.02 -35.07 36.76
N GLY A 580 18.98 -34.28 36.44
CA GLY A 580 18.62 -33.08 37.19
C GLY A 580 19.49 -31.85 36.84
N ILE A 581 20.01 -31.78 35.62
CA ILE A 581 20.77 -30.66 35.06
C ILE A 581 19.88 -29.90 34.07
N TRP A 582 19.91 -28.57 34.17
CA TRP A 582 19.19 -27.71 33.26
C TRP A 582 19.84 -27.66 31.87
N GLN A 583 19.05 -27.86 30.82
CA GLN A 583 19.45 -27.54 29.44
C GLN A 583 19.34 -26.04 29.14
N SER A 584 19.78 -25.63 27.95
CA SER A 584 19.63 -24.26 27.45
C SER A 584 18.15 -23.87 27.34
N PRO A 585 17.76 -22.65 27.71
CA PRO A 585 16.38 -22.18 27.60
C PRO A 585 15.97 -22.00 26.13
N ASN A 586 14.74 -22.40 25.81
CA ASN A 586 14.13 -22.26 24.50
C ASN A 586 13.29 -20.97 24.44
N LEU A 587 13.69 -20.04 23.55
CA LEU A 587 13.09 -18.71 23.36
C LEU A 587 12.19 -18.62 22.12
N LEU A 588 11.85 -19.74 21.47
CA LEU A 588 10.97 -19.78 20.27
C LEU A 588 9.64 -19.05 20.45
N ASN A 589 9.08 -19.12 21.66
CA ASN A 589 7.77 -18.58 21.96
C ASN A 589 7.86 -17.21 22.64
N CYS A 590 8.97 -16.46 22.45
CA CYS A 590 9.10 -15.07 22.86
C CYS A 590 9.16 -14.15 21.65
N THR A 591 8.24 -13.19 21.62
CA THR A 591 8.07 -12.25 20.50
C THR A 591 7.93 -10.83 21.03
N ASN A 592 8.54 -9.87 20.36
CA ASN A 592 8.40 -8.46 20.66
C ASN A 592 6.95 -8.00 20.32
N PRO A 593 6.29 -7.22 21.22
CA PRO A 593 4.92 -6.75 21.03
C PRO A 593 4.63 -6.12 19.67
N ALA A 594 5.60 -5.42 19.08
CA ALA A 594 5.44 -4.78 17.77
C ALA A 594 5.12 -5.78 16.65
N PHE A 595 5.73 -6.98 16.67
CA PHE A 595 5.43 -8.03 15.69
C PHE A 595 4.05 -8.65 15.93
N LEU A 596 3.64 -8.83 17.19
CA LEU A 596 2.32 -9.38 17.52
C LEU A 596 1.19 -8.44 17.09
N ASP A 597 1.34 -7.13 17.32
CA ASP A 597 0.40 -6.12 16.83
C ASP A 597 0.24 -6.20 15.30
N LEU A 598 1.36 -6.31 14.57
CA LEU A 598 1.35 -6.47 13.11
C LEU A 598 0.73 -7.80 12.67
N LYS A 599 0.92 -8.88 13.42
CA LYS A 599 0.28 -10.18 13.15
C LYS A 599 -1.24 -10.09 13.23
N VAL A 600 -1.77 -9.48 14.29
CA VAL A 600 -3.23 -9.29 14.45
C VAL A 600 -3.78 -8.44 13.30
N LEU A 601 -3.07 -7.39 12.89
CA LEU A 601 -3.47 -6.57 11.74
C LEU A 601 -3.45 -7.36 10.43
N ALA A 602 -2.41 -8.16 10.20
CA ALA A 602 -2.25 -8.98 9.00
C ALA A 602 -3.27 -10.12 8.90
N GLU A 603 -3.72 -10.71 10.00
CA GLU A 603 -4.76 -11.75 9.98
C GLU A 603 -6.17 -11.16 9.79
N LYS A 604 -6.39 -9.89 10.18
CA LYS A 604 -7.73 -9.28 10.24
C LYS A 604 -8.08 -8.37 9.04
N PHE A 605 -7.12 -7.61 8.50
CA PHE A 605 -7.38 -6.52 7.54
C PHE A 605 -6.97 -6.81 6.11
N THR A 606 -6.88 -8.08 5.81
CA THR A 606 -6.07 -8.53 4.69
C THR A 606 -6.89 -8.51 3.38
N ASN A 607 -8.20 -8.25 3.46
CA ASN A 607 -9.10 -7.98 2.33
C ASN A 607 -9.02 -6.55 1.77
N ASP A 608 -8.31 -5.61 2.40
CA ASP A 608 -8.13 -4.25 1.91
C ASP A 608 -6.68 -3.98 1.46
N SER A 609 -6.53 -3.60 0.18
CA SER A 609 -5.22 -3.32 -0.43
C SER A 609 -4.44 -2.17 0.23
N ARG A 610 -5.11 -1.18 0.84
CA ARG A 610 -4.45 -0.04 1.52
C ARG A 610 -3.81 -0.49 2.83
N SER A 611 -4.49 -1.37 3.55
CA SER A 611 -4.01 -1.98 4.78
C SER A 611 -2.76 -2.85 4.54
N THR A 612 -2.68 -3.59 3.43
CA THR A 612 -1.51 -4.40 3.06
C THR A 612 -0.23 -3.57 2.90
N GLU A 613 -0.33 -2.39 2.26
CA GLU A 613 0.81 -1.49 2.08
C GLU A 613 1.37 -0.99 3.42
N GLU A 614 0.49 -0.51 4.31
CA GLU A 614 0.88 -0.02 5.64
C GLU A 614 1.52 -1.10 6.51
N ILE A 615 1.00 -2.33 6.45
CA ILE A 615 1.56 -3.47 7.17
C ILE A 615 2.97 -3.81 6.65
N THR A 616 3.19 -3.83 5.33
CA THR A 616 4.54 -4.11 4.78
C THR A 616 5.57 -3.05 5.16
N ILE A 617 5.20 -1.76 5.16
CA ILE A 617 6.07 -0.67 5.59
C ILE A 617 6.43 -0.81 7.07
N SER A 618 5.42 -1.06 7.90
CA SER A 618 5.62 -1.20 9.35
C SER A 618 6.47 -2.41 9.67
N LEU A 619 6.27 -3.55 8.98
CA LEU A 619 7.08 -4.76 9.16
C LEU A 619 8.54 -4.54 8.76
N ALA A 620 8.80 -3.83 7.66
CA ALA A 620 10.15 -3.48 7.23
C ALA A 620 10.85 -2.57 8.27
N GLY A 621 10.09 -1.68 8.92
CA GLY A 621 10.59 -0.82 9.99
C GLY A 621 10.94 -1.59 11.27
N VAL A 622 10.04 -2.46 11.75
CA VAL A 622 10.24 -3.24 12.98
C VAL A 622 11.40 -4.24 12.83
N THR A 623 11.50 -4.91 11.67
CA THR A 623 12.60 -5.86 11.40
C THR A 623 13.98 -5.19 11.27
N ASN A 624 14.05 -3.88 10.97
CA ASN A 624 15.32 -3.15 10.82
C ASN A 624 15.81 -2.51 12.13
N THR A 625 14.89 -2.20 13.04
CA THR A 625 15.19 -1.39 14.25
C THR A 625 15.43 -2.21 15.51
N SER A 626 15.08 -3.50 15.50
CA SER A 626 15.31 -4.39 16.63
C SER A 626 16.79 -4.75 16.75
N ASP A 627 17.48 -4.22 17.75
CA ASP A 627 18.90 -4.50 18.04
C ASP A 627 19.20 -6.00 18.24
N THR A 628 18.19 -6.81 18.58
CA THR A 628 18.25 -8.29 18.56
C THR A 628 16.90 -8.88 18.14
N ILE A 629 16.82 -9.50 16.96
CA ILE A 629 15.65 -10.29 16.55
C ILE A 629 15.61 -11.59 17.36
N LEU A 630 14.48 -11.93 17.97
CA LEU A 630 14.29 -13.19 18.69
C LEU A 630 13.84 -14.34 17.77
N PRO A 631 14.04 -15.62 18.15
CA PRO A 631 13.52 -16.76 17.38
C PRO A 631 11.99 -16.67 17.15
N GLY A 632 11.23 -16.18 18.14
CA GLY A 632 9.79 -15.96 18.00
C GLY A 632 9.41 -14.77 17.11
N ASP A 633 10.27 -13.76 16.98
CA ASP A 633 10.07 -12.66 16.03
C ASP A 633 10.17 -13.15 14.60
N ILE A 634 11.15 -14.03 14.30
CA ILE A 634 11.31 -14.67 12.99
C ILE A 634 10.07 -15.51 12.65
N THR A 635 9.65 -16.36 13.59
CA THR A 635 8.47 -17.23 13.41
C THR A 635 7.19 -16.41 13.17
N THR A 636 7.00 -15.35 13.95
CA THR A 636 5.86 -14.42 13.79
C THR A 636 5.93 -13.68 12.47
N THR A 637 7.12 -13.26 12.05
CA THR A 637 7.30 -12.59 10.76
C THR A 637 6.98 -13.50 9.58
N ASN A 638 7.39 -14.77 9.62
CA ASN A 638 7.00 -15.76 8.60
C ASN A 638 5.47 -15.88 8.47
N GLN A 639 4.74 -15.86 9.60
CA GLN A 639 3.28 -15.91 9.61
C GLN A 639 2.63 -14.64 9.01
N ILE A 640 3.18 -13.46 9.36
CA ILE A 640 2.74 -12.18 8.78
C ILE A 640 2.97 -12.18 7.27
N MET A 641 4.18 -12.54 6.83
CA MET A 641 4.55 -12.60 5.41
C MET A 641 3.67 -13.61 4.65
N SER A 642 3.36 -14.77 5.25
CA SER A 642 2.45 -15.76 4.65
C SER A 642 1.03 -15.21 4.48
N SER A 643 0.53 -14.48 5.47
CA SER A 643 -0.77 -13.82 5.39
C SER A 643 -0.76 -12.78 4.28
N LEU A 644 0.26 -11.92 4.21
CA LEU A 644 0.40 -10.92 3.14
C LEU A 644 0.50 -11.55 1.74
N ALA A 645 1.27 -12.64 1.59
CA ALA A 645 1.42 -13.35 0.32
C ALA A 645 0.09 -13.89 -0.20
N ASN A 646 -0.77 -14.41 0.68
CA ASN A 646 -2.06 -14.96 0.31
C ASN A 646 -3.04 -13.92 -0.24
N HIS A 647 -2.90 -12.65 0.13
CA HIS A 647 -3.84 -11.58 -0.24
C HIS A 647 -3.45 -10.80 -1.49
N VAL A 648 -2.20 -10.90 -1.90
CA VAL A 648 -1.68 -10.30 -3.16
C VAL A 648 -2.03 -11.17 -4.38
N LYS A 649 -3.00 -12.09 -4.26
CA LYS A 649 -3.43 -12.99 -5.34
C LYS A 649 -4.12 -12.27 -6.50
N ASP A 650 -4.78 -11.14 -6.25
CA ASP A 650 -5.50 -10.38 -7.28
C ASP A 650 -4.65 -9.27 -7.93
N SER A 651 -5.02 -8.90 -9.16
CA SER A 651 -4.34 -7.83 -9.90
C SER A 651 -4.54 -6.47 -9.22
N MET A 652 -3.44 -5.77 -8.96
CA MET A 652 -3.39 -4.46 -8.29
C MET A 652 -2.64 -3.41 -9.11
N ASN A 653 -2.71 -2.14 -8.68
CA ASN A 653 -2.01 -1.05 -9.33
C ASN A 653 -0.48 -1.28 -9.32
N LYS A 654 0.18 -1.15 -10.49
CA LYS A 654 1.63 -1.33 -10.68
C LYS A 654 2.49 -0.54 -9.67
N GLN A 655 2.12 0.71 -9.34
CA GLN A 655 2.88 1.52 -8.37
C GLN A 655 2.79 0.97 -6.95
N ARG A 656 1.59 0.54 -6.52
CA ARG A 656 1.38 -0.05 -5.19
C ARG A 656 2.06 -1.41 -5.08
N ALA A 657 1.92 -2.24 -6.12
CA ALA A 657 2.60 -3.52 -6.21
C ALA A 657 4.12 -3.38 -6.05
N PHE A 658 4.72 -2.34 -6.64
CA PHE A 658 6.15 -2.05 -6.49
C PHE A 658 6.52 -1.70 -5.04
N MET A 659 5.77 -0.80 -4.38
CA MET A 659 6.04 -0.41 -2.99
C MET A 659 5.86 -1.57 -2.00
N ILE A 660 4.81 -2.39 -2.16
CA ILE A 660 4.58 -3.60 -1.36
C ILE A 660 5.75 -4.57 -1.53
N THR A 661 6.19 -4.79 -2.77
CA THR A 661 7.32 -5.69 -3.08
C THR A 661 8.61 -5.20 -2.42
N GLU A 662 8.93 -3.92 -2.56
CA GLU A 662 10.15 -3.34 -1.99
C GLU A 662 10.23 -3.51 -0.47
N ASN A 663 9.13 -3.28 0.26
CA ASN A 663 9.09 -3.43 1.72
C ASN A 663 9.00 -4.89 2.17
N TYR A 664 8.31 -5.74 1.42
CA TYR A 664 8.22 -7.18 1.69
C TYR A 664 9.60 -7.84 1.61
N PHE A 665 10.36 -7.59 0.54
CA PHE A 665 11.72 -8.09 0.40
C PHE A 665 12.72 -7.43 1.35
N GLN A 666 12.48 -6.17 1.76
CA GLN A 666 13.27 -5.55 2.83
C GLN A 666 13.10 -6.32 4.15
N SER A 667 11.86 -6.66 4.51
CA SER A 667 11.56 -7.45 5.72
C SER A 667 12.27 -8.81 5.68
N GLY A 668 12.17 -9.53 4.55
CA GLY A 668 12.90 -10.78 4.36
C GLY A 668 14.43 -10.61 4.48
N SER A 669 14.99 -9.58 3.86
CA SER A 669 16.42 -9.27 3.90
C SER A 669 16.93 -8.95 5.30
N ASN A 670 16.13 -8.27 6.12
CA ASN A 670 16.46 -7.96 7.51
C ASN A 670 16.52 -9.24 8.37
N ILE A 671 15.58 -10.17 8.16
CA ILE A 671 15.49 -11.43 8.93
C ILE A 671 16.67 -12.36 8.64
N VAL A 672 17.03 -12.51 7.37
CA VAL A 672 18.15 -13.39 6.96
C VAL A 672 19.53 -12.76 7.20
N ASN A 673 19.62 -11.59 7.85
CA ASN A 673 20.91 -10.98 8.17
C ASN A 673 21.76 -11.88 9.09
N THR A 674 23.08 -11.88 8.89
CA THR A 674 24.03 -12.66 9.71
C THR A 674 24.09 -12.19 11.17
N SER A 675 23.65 -10.97 11.48
CA SER A 675 23.45 -10.51 12.87
C SER A 675 22.48 -11.41 13.66
N ASN A 676 21.53 -12.06 12.98
CA ASN A 676 20.48 -12.86 13.59
C ASN A 676 20.82 -14.36 13.71
N LEU A 677 22.08 -14.75 13.48
CA LEU A 677 22.51 -16.17 13.51
C LEU A 677 22.18 -16.87 14.83
N GLN A 678 22.22 -16.14 15.96
CA GLN A 678 21.88 -16.70 17.26
C GLN A 678 20.39 -17.07 17.37
N ALA A 679 19.50 -16.25 16.80
CA ALA A 679 18.08 -16.53 16.78
C ALA A 679 17.77 -17.74 15.89
N TRP A 680 18.36 -17.79 14.71
CA TRP A 680 18.24 -18.92 13.79
C TRP A 680 18.79 -20.24 14.35
N SER A 681 19.78 -20.20 15.25
CA SER A 681 20.34 -21.42 15.84
C SER A 681 19.37 -22.18 16.76
N GLN A 682 18.28 -21.55 17.21
CA GLN A 682 17.24 -22.18 18.01
C GLN A 682 16.04 -22.66 17.18
N LEU A 683 16.01 -22.34 15.88
CA LEU A 683 14.93 -22.70 14.96
C LEU A 683 15.28 -23.98 14.19
N SER A 684 14.27 -24.80 13.91
CA SER A 684 14.44 -25.93 12.99
C SER A 684 14.63 -25.44 11.56
N SER A 685 15.23 -26.28 10.71
CA SER A 685 15.31 -26.06 9.25
C SER A 685 13.96 -25.75 8.60
N ASP A 686 12.88 -26.34 9.11
CA ASP A 686 11.53 -26.12 8.57
C ASP A 686 11.17 -24.62 8.56
N HIS A 687 11.56 -23.85 9.58
CA HIS A 687 11.26 -22.42 9.65
C HIS A 687 11.94 -21.63 8.53
N LEU A 688 13.15 -22.04 8.14
CA LEU A 688 13.90 -21.41 7.05
C LEU A 688 13.30 -21.82 5.69
N ARG A 689 12.88 -23.08 5.55
CA ARG A 689 12.14 -23.57 4.37
C ARG A 689 10.81 -22.83 4.21
N ASP A 690 10.06 -22.64 5.29
CA ASP A 690 8.77 -21.97 5.29
C ASP A 690 8.89 -20.50 4.90
N LEU A 691 9.88 -19.78 5.43
CA LEU A 691 10.18 -18.40 5.04
C LEU A 691 10.37 -18.29 3.52
N ASN A 692 11.14 -19.21 2.95
CA ASN A 692 11.44 -19.21 1.54
C ASN A 692 10.23 -19.54 0.66
N LYS A 693 9.45 -20.55 1.06
CA LYS A 693 8.19 -20.87 0.40
C LYS A 693 7.23 -19.68 0.40
N VAL A 694 7.18 -18.92 1.49
CA VAL A 694 6.37 -17.71 1.63
C VAL A 694 6.88 -16.58 0.72
N ILE A 695 8.20 -16.40 0.59
CA ILE A 695 8.80 -15.44 -0.35
C ILE A 695 8.51 -15.84 -1.80
N GLU A 696 8.62 -17.12 -2.11
CA GLU A 696 8.31 -17.68 -3.43
C GLU A 696 6.83 -17.47 -3.81
N GLU A 697 5.90 -17.82 -2.90
CA GLU A 697 4.47 -17.66 -3.12
C GLU A 697 4.10 -16.18 -3.39
N PHE A 698 4.64 -15.26 -2.59
CA PHE A 698 4.48 -13.82 -2.81
C PHE A 698 5.01 -13.40 -4.19
N SER A 699 6.19 -13.89 -4.58
CA SER A 699 6.83 -13.58 -5.87
C SER A 699 5.97 -14.02 -7.05
N PHE A 700 5.32 -15.19 -6.98
CA PHE A 700 4.39 -15.62 -8.02
C PHE A 700 3.10 -14.82 -8.04
N ASN A 701 2.60 -14.42 -6.88
CA ASN A 701 1.36 -13.64 -6.75
C ASN A 701 1.55 -12.22 -7.32
N ILE A 702 2.66 -11.55 -7.02
CA ILE A 702 2.92 -10.18 -7.51
C ILE A 702 3.14 -10.11 -9.04
N LEU A 703 3.64 -11.18 -9.66
CA LEU A 703 3.81 -11.28 -11.12
C LEU A 703 2.47 -11.25 -11.90
N GLN A 704 1.33 -11.27 -11.21
CA GLN A 704 0.02 -10.98 -11.82
C GLN A 704 -0.22 -9.48 -12.06
N SER A 705 0.48 -8.63 -11.30
CA SER A 705 0.32 -7.17 -11.33
C SER A 705 1.49 -6.49 -12.04
N ILE A 706 2.69 -7.08 -12.00
CA ILE A 706 3.92 -6.54 -12.59
C ILE A 706 4.58 -7.60 -13.48
N ASP A 707 4.88 -7.25 -14.73
CA ASP A 707 5.44 -8.18 -15.72
C ASP A 707 6.92 -8.52 -15.47
N GLN A 708 7.69 -7.56 -14.93
CA GLN A 708 9.10 -7.73 -14.56
C GLN A 708 9.47 -6.81 -13.40
N ILE A 709 10.21 -7.34 -12.42
CA ILE A 709 10.74 -6.57 -11.28
C ILE A 709 12.12 -7.11 -10.86
N SER A 710 13.05 -6.20 -10.61
CA SER A 710 14.37 -6.50 -10.05
C SER A 710 14.41 -6.06 -8.59
N ILE A 711 14.82 -6.97 -7.70
CA ILE A 711 14.94 -6.75 -6.26
C ILE A 711 16.42 -6.68 -5.93
N ASN A 712 16.84 -5.63 -5.23
CA ASN A 712 18.23 -5.47 -4.81
C ASN A 712 18.27 -5.01 -3.34
N LYS A 713 18.33 -5.98 -2.42
CA LYS A 713 18.44 -5.77 -0.96
C LYS A 713 19.78 -6.32 -0.47
N GLU A 714 20.19 -5.90 0.73
CA GLU A 714 21.50 -6.26 1.31
C GLU A 714 21.76 -7.78 1.34
N ASN A 715 20.74 -8.56 1.73
CA ASN A 715 20.88 -10.01 1.88
C ASN A 715 20.09 -10.83 0.83
N ILE A 716 19.25 -10.18 0.02
CA ILE A 716 18.40 -10.82 -1.01
C ILE A 716 18.45 -10.01 -2.30
N GLU A 717 18.92 -10.64 -3.38
CA GLU A 717 18.88 -10.12 -4.74
C GLU A 717 17.91 -10.98 -5.58
N GLY A 718 17.14 -10.39 -6.48
CA GLY A 718 16.09 -11.12 -7.18
C GLY A 718 15.72 -10.55 -8.53
N GLN A 719 15.27 -11.41 -9.43
CA GLN A 719 14.71 -11.05 -10.73
C GLN A 719 13.44 -11.87 -10.93
N LEU A 720 12.29 -11.20 -10.96
CA LEU A 720 10.99 -11.81 -11.22
C LEU A 720 10.56 -11.40 -12.63
N LYS A 721 10.18 -12.37 -13.47
CA LYS A 721 9.77 -12.13 -14.86
C LYS A 721 8.58 -13.00 -15.25
N LEU A 722 7.65 -12.41 -15.99
CA LEU A 722 6.64 -13.13 -16.77
C LEU A 722 7.22 -13.38 -18.18
N ASN A 723 7.79 -14.57 -18.41
CA ASN A 723 8.49 -14.88 -19.66
C ASN A 723 7.50 -15.17 -20.80
N THR A 724 7.72 -14.48 -21.92
CA THR A 724 6.89 -14.59 -23.14
C THR A 724 7.69 -14.78 -24.44
N LYS A 725 8.99 -15.15 -24.41
CA LYS A 725 9.84 -15.71 -25.51
C LYS A 725 11.27 -15.15 -25.46
N THR A 726 12.26 -15.92 -24.95
CA THR A 726 13.67 -16.08 -25.43
C THR A 726 14.58 -16.75 -24.37
N LYS A 727 15.81 -17.13 -24.77
CA LYS A 727 16.92 -17.55 -23.88
C LYS A 727 17.28 -16.39 -22.93
N ASP A 728 16.88 -16.50 -21.67
CA ASP A 728 17.17 -15.51 -20.64
C ASP A 728 18.34 -15.98 -19.76
N SER A 729 19.37 -15.13 -19.65
CA SER A 729 20.40 -15.22 -18.61
C SER A 729 20.03 -14.26 -17.48
N LEU A 730 19.89 -14.77 -16.26
CA LEU A 730 19.59 -13.97 -15.06
C LEU A 730 20.89 -13.83 -14.25
N SER A 731 21.32 -12.60 -14.00
CA SER A 731 22.56 -12.30 -13.26
C SER A 731 22.27 -11.64 -11.91
N PHE A 732 23.00 -12.07 -10.90
CA PHE A 732 22.84 -11.68 -9.50
C PHE A 732 24.24 -11.40 -8.91
N GLY A 733 24.68 -10.14 -9.00
CA GLY A 733 26.07 -9.79 -8.72
C GLY A 733 27.03 -10.56 -9.64
N ASN A 734 27.79 -11.49 -9.06
CA ASN A 734 28.74 -12.35 -9.77
C ASN A 734 28.19 -13.76 -10.09
N ASP A 735 27.01 -14.11 -9.57
CA ASP A 735 26.35 -15.40 -9.82
C ASP A 735 25.39 -15.29 -11.01
N GLN A 736 25.19 -16.38 -11.76
CA GLN A 736 24.36 -16.39 -12.98
C GLN A 736 23.52 -17.66 -13.12
N VAL A 737 22.35 -17.50 -13.73
CA VAL A 737 21.41 -18.58 -14.06
C VAL A 737 21.09 -18.53 -15.54
N ASN A 738 21.43 -19.61 -16.25
CA ASN A 738 21.17 -19.77 -17.67
C ASN A 738 20.05 -20.79 -17.86
N LEU A 739 18.89 -20.31 -18.34
CA LEU A 739 17.73 -21.15 -18.60
C LEU A 739 17.77 -21.77 -20.00
N PRO A 740 17.26 -23.02 -20.17
CA PRO A 740 17.19 -23.66 -21.46
C PRO A 740 16.12 -23.03 -22.37
N ILE A 741 16.32 -23.14 -23.70
CA ILE A 741 15.49 -22.48 -24.74
C ILE A 741 14.05 -23.05 -24.78
N THR A 742 13.82 -24.22 -24.17
CA THR A 742 12.61 -25.05 -24.31
C THR A 742 11.37 -24.57 -23.55
N LEU A 743 11.43 -23.50 -22.74
CA LEU A 743 10.26 -22.95 -22.01
C LEU A 743 9.20 -22.24 -22.92
N SER A 744 9.27 -22.43 -24.23
CA SER A 744 8.82 -21.51 -25.29
C SER A 744 7.31 -21.44 -25.62
N ASN A 745 6.43 -22.29 -25.04
CA ASN A 745 5.03 -22.40 -25.51
C ASN A 745 3.93 -21.87 -24.56
N LYS A 746 4.24 -21.46 -23.33
CA LYS A 746 3.26 -20.90 -22.38
C LYS A 746 3.83 -19.67 -21.67
N THR A 747 2.95 -18.75 -21.26
CA THR A 747 3.29 -17.65 -20.34
C THR A 747 3.79 -18.27 -19.03
N THR A 748 5.08 -18.18 -18.78
CA THR A 748 5.76 -18.82 -17.65
C THR A 748 6.22 -17.75 -16.68
N LYS A 749 5.83 -17.88 -15.41
CA LYS A 749 6.35 -17.03 -14.34
C LYS A 749 7.70 -17.61 -13.91
N ILE A 750 8.72 -16.78 -13.87
CA ILE A 750 10.06 -17.15 -13.47
C ILE A 750 10.44 -16.29 -12.27
N VAL A 751 10.81 -16.97 -11.18
CA VAL A 751 11.26 -16.36 -9.94
C VAL A 751 12.68 -16.86 -9.70
N ALA A 752 13.63 -15.95 -9.64
CA ALA A 752 15.01 -16.29 -9.33
C ALA A 752 15.53 -15.33 -8.25
N LEU A 753 15.97 -15.89 -7.13
CA LEU A 753 16.43 -15.17 -5.94
C LEU A 753 17.80 -15.70 -5.49
N ARG A 754 18.69 -14.80 -5.10
CA ARG A 754 20.01 -15.07 -4.53
C ARG A 754 20.06 -14.55 -3.10
N TYR A 755 20.41 -15.44 -2.18
CA TYR A 755 20.60 -15.13 -0.77
C TYR A 755 22.11 -15.15 -0.45
N SER A 756 22.64 -14.02 0.01
CA SER A 756 24.08 -13.89 0.32
C SER A 756 24.44 -14.46 1.70
N SER A 757 23.51 -14.39 2.67
CA SER A 757 23.73 -14.73 4.08
C SER A 757 23.14 -16.08 4.52
N MET A 758 22.20 -16.64 3.74
CA MET A 758 21.47 -17.86 4.11
C MET A 758 22.38 -19.09 4.27
N GLY A 759 23.48 -19.18 3.51
CA GLY A 759 24.47 -20.25 3.67
C GLY A 759 25.06 -20.32 5.09
N SER A 760 25.33 -19.16 5.70
CA SER A 760 25.83 -19.06 7.08
C SER A 760 24.80 -19.51 8.11
N ILE A 761 23.51 -19.24 7.86
CA ILE A 761 22.40 -19.66 8.71
C ILE A 761 22.27 -21.19 8.70
N ILE A 762 22.28 -21.79 7.51
CA ILE A 762 22.22 -23.25 7.34
C ILE A 762 23.43 -23.92 8.01
N LYS A 763 24.64 -23.40 7.81
CA LYS A 763 25.88 -23.90 8.45
C LYS A 763 25.78 -23.88 9.98
N LYS A 764 25.15 -22.85 10.57
CA LYS A 764 24.97 -22.77 12.03
C LYS A 764 23.92 -23.76 12.53
N SER A 765 22.81 -23.93 11.81
CA SER A 765 21.74 -24.90 12.13
C SER A 765 22.23 -26.35 12.02
N LEU A 766 23.12 -26.67 11.08
CA LEU A 766 23.70 -28.02 10.93
C LEU A 766 24.72 -28.39 12.03
N ASN A 767 25.26 -27.42 12.77
CA ASN A 767 26.26 -27.66 13.82
C ASN A 767 25.66 -28.09 15.16
N THR A 768 24.33 -28.11 15.32
CA THR A 768 23.66 -28.48 16.57
C THR A 768 23.38 -29.98 16.69
N ASP A 769 23.45 -30.75 15.60
CA ASP A 769 23.24 -32.21 15.62
C ASP A 769 24.56 -32.97 15.84
N GLU A 770 24.64 -33.72 16.95
CA GLU A 770 25.80 -34.57 17.31
C GLU A 770 26.12 -35.66 16.28
N LEU A 771 25.21 -35.91 15.33
CA LEU A 771 25.30 -36.96 14.31
C LEU A 771 26.42 -36.74 13.25
N TRP A 772 26.83 -35.49 12.99
CA TRP A 772 27.73 -35.15 11.87
C TRP A 772 29.18 -34.83 12.27
N ASN A 773 29.67 -35.38 13.39
CA ASN A 773 31.00 -35.05 13.93
C ASN A 773 32.19 -35.40 13.00
N ASN A 774 32.01 -36.24 11.97
CA ASN A 774 33.10 -36.70 11.10
C ASN A 774 33.06 -36.20 9.64
N ALA A 775 32.01 -35.50 9.21
CA ALA A 775 31.88 -34.96 7.85
C ALA A 775 31.03 -33.69 7.85
N LYS A 776 31.57 -32.60 8.41
CA LYS A 776 30.86 -31.32 8.46
C LYS A 776 30.77 -30.70 7.06
N PRO A 777 29.56 -30.47 6.52
CA PRO A 777 29.44 -29.80 5.25
C PRO A 777 29.82 -28.32 5.38
N ASN A 778 30.70 -27.85 4.48
CA ASN A 778 31.08 -26.45 4.42
C ASN A 778 30.39 -25.80 3.22
N ILE A 779 29.48 -24.86 3.48
CA ILE A 779 28.77 -24.07 2.46
C ILE A 779 29.62 -22.83 2.18
N THR A 780 30.15 -22.71 0.96
CA THR A 780 31.05 -21.60 0.56
C THR A 780 30.51 -20.76 -0.59
N SER A 781 29.26 -21.00 -1.00
CA SER A 781 28.58 -20.23 -2.04
C SER A 781 27.39 -19.47 -1.46
N SER A 782 26.88 -18.50 -2.22
CA SER A 782 25.53 -17.97 -2.04
C SER A 782 24.50 -19.10 -2.25
N VAL A 783 23.30 -18.89 -1.73
CA VAL A 783 22.18 -19.81 -1.89
C VAL A 783 21.26 -19.25 -2.98
N LEU A 784 21.02 -20.02 -4.03
CA LEU A 784 20.22 -19.58 -5.17
C LEU A 784 18.92 -20.40 -5.26
N MET A 785 17.81 -19.70 -5.43
CA MET A 785 16.48 -20.26 -5.64
C MET A 785 16.03 -19.94 -7.06
N VAL A 786 15.59 -20.95 -7.81
CA VAL A 786 15.04 -20.75 -9.16
C VAL A 786 13.79 -21.60 -9.31
N SER A 787 12.64 -20.95 -9.46
CA SER A 787 11.36 -21.63 -9.58
C SER A 787 10.49 -21.08 -10.70
N THR A 788 9.55 -21.91 -11.13
CA THR A 788 8.55 -21.53 -12.14
C THR A 788 7.18 -22.09 -11.77
N ASN A 789 6.12 -21.53 -12.36
CA ASN A 789 4.75 -22.01 -12.17
C ASN A 789 4.41 -23.29 -12.96
N LEU A 790 5.40 -23.94 -13.58
CA LEU A 790 5.26 -25.25 -14.22
C LEU A 790 5.36 -26.34 -13.15
N SER A 791 4.67 -27.47 -13.33
CA SER A 791 4.69 -28.59 -12.39
C SER A 791 6.12 -29.07 -12.09
N THR A 792 6.39 -29.42 -10.83
CA THR A 792 7.67 -29.95 -10.32
C THR A 792 8.19 -31.19 -11.07
N ASP A 793 7.33 -31.89 -11.81
CA ASP A 793 7.68 -33.08 -12.62
C ASP A 793 8.36 -32.76 -13.97
N THR A 794 8.67 -31.49 -14.27
CA THR A 794 9.34 -31.16 -15.54
C THR A 794 10.84 -31.48 -15.48
N HIS A 795 11.23 -32.58 -16.11
CA HIS A 795 12.62 -32.87 -16.43
C HIS A 795 13.12 -31.98 -17.58
N PHE A 796 14.17 -31.21 -17.36
CA PHE A 796 14.75 -30.29 -18.34
C PHE A 796 15.88 -30.96 -19.13
N ASP A 797 15.71 -31.02 -20.45
CA ASP A 797 16.76 -31.36 -21.43
C ASP A 797 16.72 -30.31 -22.57
N PRO A 798 17.75 -29.44 -22.72
CA PRO A 798 19.00 -29.40 -21.96
C PRO A 798 18.84 -28.92 -20.50
N PRO A 799 19.76 -29.29 -19.59
CA PRO A 799 19.69 -28.93 -18.17
C PRO A 799 19.93 -27.42 -17.93
N ILE A 800 19.46 -26.93 -16.80
CA ILE A 800 19.67 -25.55 -16.33
C ILE A 800 21.11 -25.41 -15.84
N GLU A 801 21.78 -24.34 -16.24
CA GLU A 801 23.16 -24.06 -15.83
C GLU A 801 23.20 -22.95 -14.78
N LEU A 802 23.75 -23.28 -13.61
CA LEU A 802 23.91 -22.40 -12.46
C LEU A 802 25.40 -22.12 -12.26
N ILE A 803 25.77 -20.85 -12.26
CA ILE A 803 27.16 -20.39 -12.11
C ILE A 803 27.28 -19.67 -10.77
N PHE A 804 28.10 -20.22 -9.89
CA PHE A 804 28.36 -19.69 -8.55
C PHE A 804 29.79 -19.21 -8.41
N GLN A 805 29.97 -18.09 -7.72
CA GLN A 805 31.26 -17.65 -7.21
C GLN A 805 31.56 -18.30 -5.85
N ILE A 806 32.77 -18.83 -5.69
CA ILE A 806 33.23 -19.38 -4.41
C ILE A 806 33.70 -18.23 -3.51
N VAL A 807 33.10 -18.12 -2.32
CA VAL A 807 33.57 -17.23 -1.26
C VAL A 807 34.41 -18.04 -0.29
N ILE A 808 35.73 -17.90 -0.37
CA ILE A 808 36.66 -18.59 0.53
C ILE A 808 36.87 -17.71 1.77
N GLU A 809 36.39 -18.15 2.94
CA GLU A 809 36.77 -17.53 4.21
C GLU A 809 38.27 -17.76 4.46
N ILE A 810 39.02 -16.67 4.63
CA ILE A 810 40.48 -16.62 4.67
C ILE A 810 41.08 -17.52 5.78
N ASN A 811 40.30 -17.89 6.80
CA ASN A 811 40.75 -18.70 7.92
C ASN A 811 40.93 -20.20 7.61
N ASP A 812 40.28 -20.72 6.55
CA ASP A 812 40.36 -22.15 6.17
C ASP A 812 41.40 -22.44 5.07
N ALA A 813 42.21 -21.43 4.69
CA ALA A 813 42.95 -21.39 3.43
C ALA A 813 44.36 -21.99 3.45
N VAL A 814 44.89 -22.47 4.59
CA VAL A 814 46.36 -22.65 4.65
C VAL A 814 46.87 -24.04 4.26
N ASN A 815 46.09 -25.13 4.20
CA ASN A 815 46.71 -26.46 3.96
C ASN A 815 45.99 -27.52 3.11
N ASP A 816 44.83 -27.27 2.49
CA ASP A 816 44.10 -28.37 1.81
C ASP A 816 43.47 -28.01 0.45
N SER A 817 44.22 -27.32 -0.40
CA SER A 817 43.80 -26.89 -1.74
C SER A 817 43.76 -28.01 -2.80
N LYS A 818 44.12 -29.26 -2.45
CA LYS A 818 44.12 -30.40 -3.38
C LYS A 818 43.00 -31.43 -3.16
N LYS A 819 42.07 -31.20 -2.23
CA LYS A 819 41.12 -32.25 -1.78
C LYS A 819 39.67 -31.80 -1.53
N ARG A 820 39.22 -30.64 -2.03
CA ARG A 820 37.82 -30.22 -1.89
C ARG A 820 37.08 -30.35 -3.21
N GLN A 821 36.35 -31.45 -3.36
CA GLN A 821 35.28 -31.53 -4.34
C GLN A 821 34.00 -30.96 -3.76
N TRP A 822 33.28 -30.20 -4.58
CA TRP A 822 32.03 -29.58 -4.19
C TRP A 822 30.89 -30.21 -4.97
N ASN A 823 29.91 -30.75 -4.25
CA ASN A 823 28.70 -31.30 -4.81
C ASN A 823 27.62 -30.21 -4.86
N CYS A 824 26.93 -30.15 -5.99
CA CYS A 824 25.73 -29.35 -6.16
C CYS A 824 24.55 -30.12 -5.56
N THR A 825 23.92 -29.55 -4.53
CA THR A 825 22.80 -30.18 -3.81
C THR A 825 21.57 -29.28 -3.88
N PHE A 826 20.39 -29.86 -3.70
CA PHE A 826 19.14 -29.13 -3.57
C PHE A 826 18.31 -29.69 -2.40
N TRP A 827 17.31 -28.92 -1.96
CA TRP A 827 16.37 -29.35 -0.93
C TRP A 827 15.27 -30.21 -1.52
N ASP A 828 15.07 -31.43 -1.00
CA ASP A 828 13.97 -32.31 -1.44
C ASP A 828 12.66 -32.01 -0.71
N GLU A 829 11.59 -31.80 -1.48
CA GLU A 829 10.25 -31.48 -0.96
C GLU A 829 9.38 -32.73 -0.73
N SER A 830 9.82 -33.92 -1.18
CA SER A 830 9.01 -35.14 -1.19
C SER A 830 9.15 -36.04 0.05
N SER A 831 10.16 -35.80 0.89
CA SER A 831 10.43 -36.60 2.08
C SER A 831 9.72 -36.04 3.32
N SER A 832 8.85 -36.84 3.92
CA SER A 832 8.09 -36.51 5.14
C SER A 832 8.89 -36.67 6.45
N LEU A 833 10.18 -36.97 6.36
CA LEU A 833 11.08 -37.13 7.51
C LEU A 833 11.77 -35.80 7.78
N SER A 834 11.64 -35.31 9.01
CA SER A 834 12.12 -34.03 9.55
C SER A 834 13.65 -33.85 9.57
N ASP A 835 14.39 -34.69 8.87
CA ASP A 835 15.85 -34.68 8.89
C ASP A 835 16.40 -34.00 7.64
N TYR A 836 17.46 -33.23 7.82
CA TYR A 836 18.13 -32.38 6.84
C TYR A 836 18.70 -33.19 5.64
N VAL A 837 17.86 -33.61 4.70
CA VAL A 837 18.29 -34.38 3.53
C VAL A 837 18.47 -33.46 2.32
N LEU A 838 19.68 -32.93 2.16
CA LEU A 838 20.13 -32.28 0.92
C LEU A 838 20.50 -33.39 -0.07
N ILE A 839 19.84 -33.42 -1.24
CA ILE A 839 19.99 -34.50 -2.24
C ILE A 839 20.80 -34.00 -3.43
N THR A 840 21.63 -34.87 -4.02
CA THR A 840 22.39 -34.60 -5.27
C THR A 840 21.67 -35.11 -6.54
N ARG A 841 20.58 -35.87 -6.41
CA ARG A 841 19.88 -36.56 -7.51
C ARG A 841 19.23 -35.56 -8.46
N GLY A 842 19.88 -35.30 -9.59
CA GLY A 842 19.38 -34.39 -10.63
C GLY A 842 20.22 -33.13 -10.84
N CYS A 843 21.19 -32.87 -9.94
CA CYS A 843 22.17 -31.78 -10.07
C CYS A 843 23.61 -32.34 -10.01
N TRP A 844 24.48 -31.92 -10.93
CA TRP A 844 25.89 -32.31 -10.94
C TRP A 844 26.81 -31.13 -11.25
N SER A 845 28.03 -31.15 -10.71
CA SER A 845 29.06 -30.17 -11.05
C SER A 845 29.73 -30.54 -12.37
N THR A 846 29.79 -29.63 -13.33
CA THR A 846 30.48 -29.86 -14.63
C THR A 846 31.86 -29.24 -14.67
N PHE A 847 32.05 -28.10 -14.01
CA PHE A 847 33.30 -27.37 -13.99
C PHE A 847 33.53 -26.75 -12.62
N GLN A 848 34.77 -26.86 -12.12
CA GLN A 848 35.19 -26.30 -10.85
C GLN A 848 36.55 -25.64 -11.02
N ASN A 849 36.65 -24.39 -10.60
CA ASN A 849 37.91 -23.65 -10.48
C ASN A 849 38.04 -23.05 -9.07
N SER A 850 39.16 -22.38 -8.78
CA SER A 850 39.40 -21.69 -7.51
C SER A 850 38.47 -20.51 -7.26
N SER A 851 37.83 -19.96 -8.31
CA SER A 851 36.96 -18.78 -8.21
C SER A 851 35.48 -19.04 -8.48
N HIS A 852 35.13 -19.99 -9.34
CA HIS A 852 33.74 -20.25 -9.75
C HIS A 852 33.48 -21.74 -10.00
N ILE A 853 32.23 -22.16 -9.79
CA ILE A 853 31.72 -23.52 -10.03
C ILE A 853 30.49 -23.43 -10.92
N ILE A 854 30.38 -24.39 -11.84
CA ILE A 854 29.23 -24.55 -12.72
C ILE A 854 28.50 -25.84 -12.35
N CYS A 855 27.24 -25.69 -11.93
CA CYS A 855 26.31 -26.77 -11.64
C CYS A 855 25.29 -26.89 -12.78
N GLN A 856 24.99 -28.11 -13.20
CA GLN A 856 23.89 -28.40 -14.12
C GLN A 856 22.81 -29.19 -13.41
N CYS A 857 21.56 -28.72 -13.50
CA CYS A 857 20.40 -29.33 -12.86
C CYS A 857 19.31 -29.64 -13.88
N ASN A 858 18.71 -30.82 -13.80
CA ASN A 858 17.63 -31.27 -14.68
C ASN A 858 16.22 -30.99 -14.14
N HIS A 859 16.12 -30.26 -13.03
CA HIS A 859 14.88 -29.81 -12.40
C HIS A 859 15.02 -28.35 -11.97
N LEU A 860 13.90 -27.71 -11.69
CA LEU A 860 13.87 -26.46 -10.94
C LEU A 860 13.71 -26.82 -9.46
N SER A 861 14.53 -26.23 -8.60
CA SER A 861 14.45 -26.47 -7.16
C SER A 861 14.38 -25.16 -6.39
N SER A 862 13.70 -25.21 -5.25
CA SER A 862 13.59 -24.10 -4.32
C SER A 862 14.96 -23.65 -3.80
N PHE A 863 16.02 -24.48 -3.85
CA PHE A 863 17.40 -24.07 -3.55
C PHE A 863 18.44 -24.90 -4.31
N ALA A 864 19.58 -24.28 -4.65
CA ALA A 864 20.83 -24.96 -4.99
C ALA A 864 21.91 -24.52 -3.98
N ILE A 865 22.47 -25.48 -3.26
CA ILE A 865 23.48 -25.28 -2.22
C ILE A 865 24.72 -26.10 -2.58
N LEU A 866 25.88 -25.47 -2.42
CA LEU A 866 27.16 -26.15 -2.58
C LEU A 866 27.61 -26.77 -1.26
N MET A 867 27.92 -28.07 -1.27
CA MET A 867 28.42 -28.79 -0.09
C MET A 867 29.64 -29.64 -0.44
N SER A 868 30.59 -29.77 0.49
CA SER A 868 31.71 -30.71 0.36
C SER A 868 31.47 -31.94 1.23
N PHE A 869 31.31 -33.11 0.61
CA PHE A 869 31.29 -34.40 1.30
C PHE A 869 32.44 -35.27 0.80
N ALA A 870 33.32 -35.71 1.70
CA ALA A 870 34.40 -36.65 1.35
C ALA A 870 34.60 -37.69 2.47
N ASN A 871 33.81 -38.77 2.45
CA ASN A 871 34.02 -39.91 3.35
C ASN A 871 34.99 -40.92 2.71
N VAL A 872 36.30 -40.64 2.81
CA VAL A 872 37.37 -41.56 2.39
C VAL A 872 37.18 -42.96 2.99
N LEU A 873 36.66 -43.04 4.23
CA LEU A 873 36.35 -44.30 4.89
C LEU A 873 35.25 -45.10 4.17
N CYS A 874 34.23 -44.45 3.64
CA CYS A 874 33.14 -45.11 2.93
C CYS A 874 33.61 -45.69 1.57
N SER A 875 34.51 -44.98 0.90
CA SER A 875 35.16 -45.47 -0.33
C SER A 875 36.06 -46.67 -0.08
N PHE A 876 36.81 -46.65 1.01
CA PHE A 876 37.58 -47.80 1.44
C PHE A 876 36.69 -49.00 1.79
N ILE A 877 35.61 -48.78 2.54
CA ILE A 877 34.65 -49.83 2.93
C ILE A 877 33.98 -50.44 1.70
N GLY A 878 33.47 -49.64 0.77
CA GLY A 878 32.82 -50.17 -0.43
C GLY A 878 33.78 -50.91 -1.34
N ALA A 879 35.04 -50.46 -1.47
CA ALA A 879 36.06 -51.16 -2.26
C ALA A 879 36.40 -52.52 -1.65
N ILE A 880 36.49 -52.58 -0.32
CA ILE A 880 36.68 -53.81 0.42
C ILE A 880 35.50 -54.77 0.24
N LEU A 881 34.27 -54.27 0.40
CA LEU A 881 33.07 -55.10 0.26
C LEU A 881 32.95 -55.66 -1.17
N HIS A 882 33.23 -54.85 -2.19
CA HIS A 882 33.21 -55.29 -3.59
C HIS A 882 34.27 -56.38 -3.83
N PHE A 883 35.49 -56.20 -3.32
CA PHE A 883 36.55 -57.20 -3.39
C PHE A 883 36.15 -58.52 -2.75
N PHE A 884 35.72 -58.50 -1.48
CA PHE A 884 35.38 -59.73 -0.74
C PHE A 884 34.18 -60.47 -1.34
N ALA A 885 33.15 -59.75 -1.78
CA ALA A 885 32.00 -60.36 -2.43
C ALA A 885 32.41 -61.09 -3.72
N LEU A 886 33.22 -60.45 -4.56
CA LEU A 886 33.67 -61.02 -5.82
C LEU A 886 34.65 -62.19 -5.61
N THR A 887 35.51 -62.13 -4.59
CA THR A 887 36.34 -63.26 -4.15
C THR A 887 35.50 -64.45 -3.70
N SER A 888 34.40 -64.24 -2.99
CA SER A 888 33.48 -65.30 -2.59
C SER A 888 32.87 -66.01 -3.81
N PHE A 889 32.45 -65.27 -4.84
CA PHE A 889 31.94 -65.88 -6.07
C PHE A 889 33.01 -66.63 -6.86
N MET A 890 34.23 -66.11 -6.93
CA MET A 890 35.35 -66.82 -7.57
C MET A 890 35.71 -68.12 -6.85
N ALA A 891 35.65 -68.13 -5.52
CA ALA A 891 35.82 -69.36 -4.73
C ALA A 891 34.71 -70.37 -5.01
N MET A 892 33.46 -69.92 -5.11
CA MET A 892 32.32 -70.76 -5.45
C MET A 892 32.44 -71.40 -6.84
N LEU A 893 32.91 -70.65 -7.86
CA LEU A 893 33.19 -71.20 -9.20
C LEU A 893 34.19 -72.35 -9.13
N LEU A 894 35.28 -72.12 -8.39
CA LEU A 894 36.34 -73.08 -8.24
C LEU A 894 35.89 -74.33 -7.46
N GLU A 895 35.09 -74.17 -6.41
CA GLU A 895 34.48 -75.31 -5.70
C GLU A 895 33.61 -76.15 -6.63
N GLY A 896 32.80 -75.50 -7.49
CA GLY A 896 32.03 -76.18 -8.53
C GLY A 896 32.91 -76.97 -9.50
N ILE A 897 33.99 -76.36 -9.98
CA ILE A 897 34.98 -77.01 -10.86
C ILE A 897 35.65 -78.20 -10.15
N MET A 898 36.06 -78.04 -8.89
CA MET A 898 36.69 -79.11 -8.10
C MET A 898 35.73 -80.28 -7.84
N LEU A 899 34.45 -80.01 -7.59
CA LEU A 899 33.42 -81.04 -7.47
C LEU A 899 33.22 -81.80 -8.79
N TYR A 900 33.19 -81.09 -9.92
CA TYR A 900 33.10 -81.71 -11.25
C TYR A 900 34.28 -82.62 -11.54
N LEU A 901 35.49 -82.15 -11.26
CA LEU A 901 36.71 -82.92 -11.45
C LEU A 901 36.69 -84.17 -10.56
N LEU A 902 36.33 -84.05 -9.28
CA LEU A 902 36.29 -85.18 -8.35
C LEU A 902 35.22 -86.23 -8.69
N LEU A 903 34.06 -85.83 -9.23
CA LEU A 903 32.92 -86.73 -9.45
C LEU A 903 32.81 -87.26 -10.88
N VAL A 904 33.22 -86.48 -11.89
CA VAL A 904 33.06 -86.81 -13.32
C VAL A 904 34.37 -87.22 -13.98
N ARG A 905 35.50 -86.56 -13.66
CA ARG A 905 36.81 -86.84 -14.30
C ARG A 905 37.74 -87.61 -13.35
N VAL A 906 37.98 -88.88 -13.63
CA VAL A 906 38.91 -89.74 -12.84
C VAL A 906 40.39 -89.44 -13.16
N PHE A 907 40.81 -88.17 -13.15
CA PHE A 907 42.20 -87.78 -13.39
C PHE A 907 42.70 -86.85 -12.26
N PRO A 908 43.85 -87.13 -11.63
CA PRO A 908 44.45 -86.22 -10.66
C PRO A 908 44.92 -84.97 -11.41
N LEU A 909 44.37 -83.80 -11.07
CA LEU A 909 44.95 -82.55 -11.51
C LEU A 909 46.22 -82.31 -10.72
N ASN A 910 47.35 -82.29 -11.41
CA ASN A 910 48.64 -81.87 -10.86
C ASN A 910 48.73 -80.33 -10.78
N ILE A 911 47.60 -79.65 -10.57
CA ILE A 911 47.55 -78.19 -10.41
C ILE A 911 47.87 -77.90 -8.95
N SER A 912 49.00 -77.24 -8.72
CA SER A 912 49.38 -76.79 -7.38
C SER A 912 48.33 -75.84 -6.85
N LEU A 913 47.90 -76.10 -5.62
CA LEU A 913 46.90 -75.32 -4.95
C LEU A 913 47.21 -73.83 -4.84
N LYS A 914 48.50 -73.51 -4.83
CA LYS A 914 48.98 -72.13 -4.82
C LYS A 914 48.39 -71.33 -5.99
N TRP A 915 48.35 -71.91 -7.19
CA TRP A 915 47.81 -71.25 -8.39
C TRP A 915 46.30 -71.04 -8.32
N ILE A 916 45.61 -71.98 -7.70
CA ILE A 916 44.17 -71.93 -7.49
C ILE A 916 43.80 -70.76 -6.55
N VAL A 917 44.50 -70.66 -5.41
CA VAL A 917 44.28 -69.57 -4.44
C VAL A 917 44.68 -68.21 -5.02
N ILE A 918 45.80 -68.14 -5.77
CA ILE A 918 46.24 -66.91 -6.44
C ILE A 918 45.17 -66.42 -7.42
N SER A 919 44.55 -67.32 -8.20
CA SER A 919 43.52 -66.94 -9.16
C SER A 919 42.26 -66.36 -8.50
N CYS A 920 41.85 -66.89 -7.33
CA CYS A 920 40.67 -66.39 -6.61
C CYS A 920 40.85 -64.99 -6.00
N LEU A 921 42.10 -64.55 -5.81
CA LEU A 921 42.42 -63.22 -5.26
C LEU A 921 42.80 -62.22 -6.35
N ALA A 922 43.55 -62.64 -7.36
CA ALA A 922 44.07 -61.75 -8.40
C ALA A 922 42.97 -61.21 -9.32
N ILE A 923 42.02 -62.04 -9.75
CA ILE A 923 40.96 -61.61 -10.69
C ILE A 923 40.03 -60.56 -10.03
N PRO A 924 39.53 -60.77 -8.79
CA PRO A 924 38.75 -59.73 -8.11
C PRO A 924 39.50 -58.44 -7.86
N MET A 925 40.79 -58.50 -7.47
CA MET A 925 41.64 -57.32 -7.30
C MET A 925 41.72 -56.48 -8.58
N ILE A 926 41.91 -57.12 -9.74
CA ILE A 926 42.00 -56.43 -11.03
C ILE A 926 40.67 -55.75 -11.37
N ILE A 927 39.54 -56.45 -11.19
CA ILE A 927 38.21 -55.90 -11.49
C ILE A 927 37.93 -54.67 -10.63
N VAL A 928 38.18 -54.76 -9.32
CA VAL A 928 38.00 -53.65 -8.36
C VAL A 928 38.93 -52.48 -8.69
N GLY A 929 40.21 -52.75 -8.99
CA GLY A 929 41.18 -51.71 -9.37
C GLY A 929 40.80 -50.98 -10.66
N VAL A 930 40.35 -51.71 -11.69
CA VAL A 930 39.87 -51.11 -12.95
C VAL A 930 38.60 -50.31 -12.71
N THR A 931 37.67 -50.78 -11.86
CA THR A 931 36.46 -50.00 -11.56
C THR A 931 36.77 -48.73 -10.80
N LEU A 932 37.65 -48.78 -9.78
CA LEU A 932 38.13 -47.60 -9.06
C LEU A 932 38.78 -46.59 -10.00
N ALA A 933 39.63 -47.06 -10.93
CA ALA A 933 40.30 -46.20 -11.90
C ALA A 933 39.32 -45.60 -12.93
N ALA A 934 38.37 -46.39 -13.44
CA ALA A 934 37.39 -45.95 -14.44
C ALA A 934 36.33 -45.00 -13.86
N THR A 935 36.06 -45.06 -12.55
CA THR A 935 35.06 -44.22 -11.86
C THR A 935 35.67 -43.03 -11.13
N ALA A 936 36.98 -42.81 -11.28
CA ALA A 936 37.74 -41.78 -10.58
C ALA A 936 37.55 -41.78 -9.04
N GLY A 937 37.16 -42.92 -8.44
CA GLY A 937 36.93 -43.08 -7.00
C GLY A 937 35.62 -42.50 -6.43
N GLU A 938 35.00 -41.52 -7.09
CA GLU A 938 33.84 -40.77 -6.54
C GLU A 938 32.50 -41.23 -7.09
N ALA A 939 32.46 -41.71 -8.32
CA ALA A 939 31.28 -42.37 -8.89
C ALA A 939 31.16 -43.85 -8.45
N TYR A 940 32.02 -44.28 -7.52
CA TYR A 940 32.10 -45.67 -7.07
C TYR A 940 30.97 -46.04 -6.10
N LEU A 941 30.44 -45.10 -5.29
CA LEU A 941 29.54 -45.41 -4.16
C LEU A 941 28.22 -44.66 -4.14
N THR A 942 27.25 -45.21 -3.40
CA THR A 942 26.00 -44.56 -2.99
C THR A 942 26.20 -43.63 -1.78
N GLU A 943 25.35 -42.61 -1.65
CA GLU A 943 25.45 -41.57 -0.62
C GLU A 943 24.86 -42.01 0.73
N GLU A 944 23.87 -42.91 0.72
CA GLU A 944 23.13 -43.35 1.93
C GLU A 944 23.78 -44.57 2.62
N TYR A 945 24.57 -45.35 1.88
CA TYR A 945 25.24 -46.56 2.38
C TYR A 945 26.53 -46.81 1.60
N CYS A 946 27.52 -47.46 2.22
CA CYS A 946 28.84 -47.65 1.60
C CYS A 946 28.87 -48.85 0.63
N TRP A 947 28.15 -48.75 -0.50
CA TRP A 947 28.10 -49.77 -1.56
C TRP A 947 28.10 -49.16 -2.98
N LEU A 948 28.26 -50.01 -4.01
CA LEU A 948 28.36 -49.61 -5.42
C LEU A 948 27.13 -48.85 -5.93
N ARG A 949 27.37 -47.76 -6.66
CA ARG A 949 26.34 -46.87 -7.22
C ARG A 949 25.54 -47.52 -8.38
N THR A 950 24.22 -47.36 -8.38
CA THR A 950 23.27 -48.00 -9.33
C THR A 950 23.10 -47.24 -10.64
N ASP A 951 23.36 -45.93 -10.66
CA ASP A 951 23.17 -45.03 -11.80
C ASP A 951 24.35 -45.01 -12.79
N ASN A 952 25.46 -45.67 -12.44
CA ASN A 952 26.69 -45.75 -13.24
C ASN A 952 27.09 -47.21 -13.53
N TYR A 953 28.14 -47.38 -14.35
CA TYR A 953 28.71 -48.69 -14.70
C TYR A 953 29.39 -49.42 -13.51
N ALA A 954 29.47 -48.80 -12.32
CA ALA A 954 30.13 -49.35 -11.14
C ALA A 954 29.47 -50.65 -10.65
N LEU A 955 28.13 -50.66 -10.50
CA LEU A 955 27.40 -51.85 -10.07
C LEU A 955 27.46 -52.99 -11.10
N LEU A 956 27.51 -52.66 -12.40
CA LEU A 956 27.62 -53.65 -13.47
C LEU A 956 28.92 -54.47 -13.38
N ALA A 957 30.01 -53.88 -12.87
CA ALA A 957 31.27 -54.59 -12.66
C ALA A 957 31.19 -55.72 -11.62
N PHE A 958 30.20 -55.68 -10.72
CA PHE A 958 29.90 -56.75 -9.78
C PHE A 958 28.86 -57.74 -10.33
N ILE A 959 27.77 -57.22 -10.91
CA ILE A 959 26.63 -58.05 -11.37
C ILE A 959 27.06 -58.97 -12.52
N ILE A 960 27.77 -58.45 -13.52
CA ILE A 960 28.12 -59.22 -14.73
C ILE A 960 28.97 -60.46 -14.37
N PRO A 961 30.10 -60.34 -13.64
CA PRO A 961 30.86 -61.52 -13.22
C PRO A 961 30.06 -62.50 -12.37
N THR A 962 29.22 -62.00 -11.46
CA THR A 962 28.41 -62.80 -10.55
C THR A 962 27.42 -63.68 -11.30
N VAL A 963 26.67 -63.10 -12.25
CA VAL A 963 25.70 -63.83 -13.07
C VAL A 963 26.39 -64.91 -13.92
N VAL A 964 27.55 -64.58 -14.53
CA VAL A 964 28.33 -65.55 -15.33
C VAL A 964 28.80 -66.73 -14.49
N ILE A 965 29.26 -66.49 -13.26
CA ILE A 965 29.70 -67.54 -12.33
C ILE A 965 28.53 -68.45 -11.94
N ILE A 966 27.38 -67.88 -11.56
CA ILE A 966 26.20 -68.65 -11.16
C ILE A 966 25.72 -69.54 -12.33
N LEU A 967 25.65 -69.00 -13.55
CA LEU A 967 25.27 -69.77 -14.74
C LEU A 967 26.24 -70.92 -15.03
N THR A 968 27.55 -70.66 -14.89
CA THR A 968 28.59 -71.67 -15.09
C THR A 968 28.49 -72.79 -14.05
N ASN A 969 28.28 -72.45 -12.77
CA ASN A 969 28.09 -73.43 -11.70
C ASN A 969 26.81 -74.25 -11.87
N CYS A 970 25.70 -73.62 -12.27
CA CYS A 970 24.45 -74.32 -12.61
C CYS A 970 24.65 -75.31 -13.77
N PHE A 971 25.41 -74.92 -14.79
CA PHE A 971 25.76 -75.80 -15.89
C PHE A 971 26.61 -76.99 -15.43
N ILE A 972 27.67 -76.74 -14.66
CA ILE A 972 28.53 -77.78 -14.08
C ILE A 972 27.70 -78.78 -13.26
N LEU A 973 26.81 -78.27 -12.42
CA LEU A 973 25.92 -79.07 -11.59
C LEU A 973 24.98 -79.95 -12.43
N GLY A 974 24.40 -79.40 -13.50
CA GLY A 974 23.59 -80.15 -14.46
C GLY A 974 24.36 -81.29 -15.11
N VAL A 975 25.63 -81.08 -15.47
CA VAL A 975 26.51 -82.12 -16.01
C VAL A 975 26.80 -83.20 -14.96
N ILE A 976 27.08 -82.83 -13.71
CA ILE A 976 27.30 -83.79 -12.61
C ILE A 976 26.06 -84.64 -12.40
N ILE A 977 24.88 -84.03 -12.30
CA ILE A 977 23.61 -84.75 -12.10
C ILE A 977 23.32 -85.68 -13.28
N LYS A 978 23.47 -85.21 -14.53
CA LYS A 978 23.29 -86.04 -15.73
C LYS A 978 24.24 -87.23 -15.75
N THR A 979 25.50 -87.01 -15.37
CA THR A 979 26.52 -88.07 -15.33
C THR A 979 26.24 -89.08 -14.22
N LEU A 980 25.75 -88.64 -13.06
CA LEU A 980 25.34 -89.52 -11.95
C LEU A 980 24.09 -90.33 -12.28
N LEU A 981 23.12 -89.75 -13.00
CA LEU A 981 21.89 -90.43 -13.43
C LEU A 981 22.13 -91.45 -14.56
N ASN A 982 23.11 -91.19 -15.44
CA ASN A 982 23.42 -92.04 -16.59
C ASN A 982 24.44 -93.16 -16.31
N ARG A 983 24.88 -93.38 -15.07
CA ARG A 983 25.83 -94.46 -14.72
C ARG A 983 25.16 -95.85 -14.86
N PRO A 984 25.64 -96.73 -15.76
CA PRO A 984 24.92 -97.97 -16.12
C PRO A 984 24.86 -99.05 -15.01
N ASN A 985 25.76 -99.03 -14.01
CA ASN A 985 25.77 -100.02 -12.92
C ASN A 985 24.78 -99.76 -11.76
N ILE A 986 24.03 -98.66 -11.78
CA ILE A 986 23.17 -98.25 -10.64
C ILE A 986 21.86 -99.05 -10.55
N GLN A 987 21.40 -99.66 -11.64
CA GLN A 987 20.09 -100.32 -11.68
C GLN A 987 20.06 -101.72 -11.05
N SER A 988 21.20 -102.40 -10.86
CA SER A 988 21.23 -103.79 -10.32
C SER A 988 21.54 -103.89 -8.83
N ASN A 989 22.21 -102.90 -8.22
CA ASN A 989 22.69 -102.98 -6.83
C ASN A 989 21.93 -102.03 -5.88
N LYS A 990 21.11 -102.59 -4.97
CA LYS A 990 20.26 -101.83 -4.02
C LYS A 990 21.08 -100.94 -3.07
N ALA A 991 22.29 -101.36 -2.70
CA ALA A 991 23.21 -100.57 -1.88
C ALA A 991 23.76 -99.34 -2.64
N GLU A 992 24.05 -99.50 -3.92
CA GLU A 992 24.59 -98.43 -4.77
C GLU A 992 23.51 -97.41 -5.16
N LYS A 993 22.28 -97.87 -5.42
CA LYS A 993 21.09 -97.00 -5.61
C LYS A 993 20.79 -96.15 -4.38
N ASN A 994 20.90 -96.72 -3.17
CA ASN A 994 20.73 -95.97 -1.92
C ASN A 994 21.87 -94.96 -1.70
N ARG A 995 23.10 -95.32 -2.07
CA ARG A 995 24.26 -94.42 -2.03
C ARG A 995 24.10 -93.25 -3.00
N THR A 996 23.68 -93.50 -4.25
CA THR A 996 23.39 -92.45 -5.24
C THR A 996 22.24 -91.55 -4.79
N LYS A 997 21.18 -92.09 -4.17
CA LYS A 997 20.08 -91.28 -3.61
C LYS A 997 20.55 -90.39 -2.46
N SER A 998 21.48 -90.88 -1.63
CA SER A 998 22.10 -90.08 -0.56
C SER A 998 23.01 -88.99 -1.13
N THR A 999 23.80 -89.29 -2.16
CA THR A 999 24.67 -88.32 -2.85
C THR A 999 23.85 -87.26 -3.60
N LEU A 1000 22.76 -87.64 -4.27
CA LEU A 1000 21.86 -86.70 -4.94
C LEU A 1000 21.15 -85.78 -3.94
N ARG A 1001 20.75 -86.30 -2.76
CA ARG A 1001 20.23 -85.48 -1.65
C ARG A 1001 21.26 -84.49 -1.13
N ALA A 1002 22.51 -84.91 -0.95
CA ALA A 1002 23.60 -84.01 -0.54
C ALA A 1002 23.83 -82.90 -1.59
N ILE A 1003 23.77 -83.22 -2.89
CA ILE A 1003 23.90 -82.25 -3.97
C ILE A 1003 22.74 -81.22 -3.97
N ILE A 1004 21.51 -81.66 -3.73
CA ILE A 1004 20.34 -80.76 -3.62
C ILE A 1004 20.45 -79.84 -2.38
N VAL A 1005 21.06 -80.31 -1.30
CA VAL A 1005 21.32 -79.50 -0.10
C VAL A 1005 22.50 -78.53 -0.30
N LEU A 1006 23.46 -78.87 -1.17
CA LEU A 1006 24.60 -78.02 -1.54
C LEU A 1006 24.23 -76.97 -2.62
N LEU A 1007 23.06 -77.08 -3.28
CA LEU A 1007 22.59 -76.16 -4.32
C LEU A 1007 22.55 -74.68 -3.88
N PRO A 1008 22.06 -74.33 -2.67
CA PRO A 1008 22.08 -72.95 -2.18
C PRO A 1008 23.49 -72.40 -1.93
N LEU A 1009 24.45 -73.26 -1.54
CA LEU A 1009 25.87 -72.93 -1.37
C LEU A 1009 26.59 -72.66 -2.70
N LEU A 1010 26.04 -73.17 -3.80
CA LEU A 1010 26.51 -72.91 -5.17
C LEU A 1010 25.95 -71.59 -5.75
N GLY A 1011 25.35 -70.73 -4.91
CA GLY A 1011 25.01 -69.35 -5.28
C GLY A 1011 23.63 -69.15 -5.89
N ILE A 1012 22.75 -70.14 -5.85
CA ILE A 1012 21.40 -70.02 -6.44
C ILE A 1012 20.52 -69.00 -5.71
N SER A 1013 20.73 -68.79 -4.40
CA SER A 1013 20.03 -67.72 -3.66
C SER A 1013 20.32 -66.33 -4.22
N TRP A 1014 21.51 -66.13 -4.79
CA TRP A 1014 21.95 -64.87 -5.38
C TRP A 1014 21.31 -64.57 -6.74
N LEU A 1015 20.56 -65.51 -7.33
CA LEU A 1015 19.77 -65.26 -8.53
C LEU A 1015 18.65 -64.23 -8.28
N PHE A 1016 18.19 -64.10 -7.04
CA PHE A 1016 17.21 -63.09 -6.62
C PHE A 1016 17.81 -61.70 -6.40
N GLY A 1017 19.13 -61.59 -6.26
CA GLY A 1017 19.83 -60.31 -6.00
C GLY A 1017 19.65 -59.28 -7.13
N PRO A 1018 19.94 -59.60 -8.40
CA PRO A 1018 19.73 -58.68 -9.51
C PRO A 1018 18.27 -58.26 -9.71
N LEU A 1019 17.32 -59.12 -9.33
CA LEU A 1019 15.88 -58.83 -9.41
C LEU A 1019 15.41 -57.88 -8.28
N ALA A 1020 16.24 -57.63 -7.27
CA ALA A 1020 15.95 -56.78 -6.12
C ALA A 1020 16.52 -55.35 -6.24
N ILE A 1021 17.05 -54.97 -7.41
CA ILE A 1021 17.73 -53.67 -7.62
C ILE A 1021 16.75 -52.50 -7.76
N ASP A 1022 15.49 -52.76 -8.15
CA ASP A 1022 14.46 -51.73 -8.30
C ASP A 1022 13.58 -51.64 -7.05
N GLY A 1023 13.19 -50.42 -6.64
CA GLY A 1023 12.33 -50.19 -5.47
C GLY A 1023 10.95 -50.83 -5.61
N SER A 1024 10.53 -51.08 -6.85
CA SER A 1024 9.28 -51.78 -7.18
C SER A 1024 9.30 -53.29 -6.86
N THR A 1025 10.47 -53.88 -6.59
CA THR A 1025 10.66 -55.34 -6.48
C THR A 1025 11.15 -55.82 -5.10
N ILE A 1026 10.71 -55.16 -4.02
CA ILE A 1026 11.06 -55.50 -2.61
C ILE A 1026 10.83 -56.97 -2.23
N ILE A 1027 9.88 -57.65 -2.89
CA ILE A 1027 9.59 -59.08 -2.69
C ILE A 1027 10.84 -59.95 -2.93
N PHE A 1028 11.65 -59.61 -3.95
CA PHE A 1028 12.86 -60.36 -4.24
C PHE A 1028 13.97 -60.12 -3.21
N ALA A 1029 14.00 -58.94 -2.55
CA ALA A 1029 14.90 -58.66 -1.43
C ALA A 1029 14.55 -59.52 -0.19
N TYR A 1030 13.26 -59.68 0.12
CA TYR A 1030 12.80 -60.59 1.18
C TYR A 1030 13.14 -62.05 0.87
N LEU A 1031 12.93 -62.50 -0.37
CA LEU A 1031 13.28 -63.85 -0.81
C LEU A 1031 14.79 -64.11 -0.72
N PHE A 1032 15.60 -63.16 -1.16
CA PHE A 1032 17.07 -63.22 -1.05
C PHE A 1032 17.52 -63.34 0.40
N THR A 1033 16.99 -62.49 1.28
CA THR A 1033 17.36 -62.43 2.71
C THR A 1033 16.93 -63.69 3.44
N ALA A 1034 15.68 -64.13 3.25
CA ALA A 1034 15.16 -65.35 3.86
C ALA A 1034 15.93 -66.59 3.39
N CYS A 1035 16.19 -66.73 2.09
CA CYS A 1035 16.94 -67.86 1.56
C CYS A 1035 18.36 -67.89 2.11
N SER A 1036 19.03 -66.74 2.24
CA SER A 1036 20.40 -66.61 2.76
C SER A 1036 20.49 -66.89 4.27
N ALA A 1037 19.52 -66.44 5.07
CA ALA A 1037 19.48 -66.67 6.51
C ALA A 1037 19.36 -68.15 6.90
N VAL A 1038 18.63 -68.95 6.10
CA VAL A 1038 18.40 -70.38 6.40
C VAL A 1038 19.51 -71.28 5.85
N GLN A 1039 20.45 -70.78 5.02
CA GLN A 1039 21.51 -71.61 4.41
C GLN A 1039 22.37 -72.32 5.45
N GLY A 1040 22.86 -71.59 6.45
CA GLY A 1040 23.68 -72.14 7.53
C GLY A 1040 22.95 -73.20 8.36
N LEU A 1041 21.66 -72.96 8.65
CA LEU A 1041 20.82 -73.89 9.39
C LEU A 1041 20.59 -75.19 8.62
N PHE A 1042 20.35 -75.13 7.30
CA PHE A 1042 20.20 -76.32 6.48
C PHE A 1042 21.49 -77.15 6.41
N ILE A 1043 22.65 -76.50 6.27
CA ILE A 1043 23.95 -77.19 6.29
C ILE A 1043 24.13 -77.93 7.61
N PHE A 1044 23.88 -77.27 8.75
CA PHE A 1044 23.98 -77.87 10.06
C PHE A 1044 23.02 -79.07 10.22
N LEU A 1045 21.74 -78.89 9.87
CA LEU A 1045 20.74 -79.95 10.01
C LEU A 1045 21.08 -81.15 9.12
N PHE A 1046 21.46 -80.95 7.87
CA PHE A 1046 21.66 -82.05 6.93
C PHE A 1046 23.03 -82.73 7.07
N HIS A 1047 24.11 -81.99 7.38
CA HIS A 1047 25.46 -82.56 7.49
C HIS A 1047 25.87 -82.97 8.91
N ILE A 1048 25.29 -82.37 9.95
CA ILE A 1048 25.65 -82.68 11.35
C ILE A 1048 24.57 -83.52 12.02
N VAL A 1049 23.30 -83.09 11.94
CA VAL A 1049 22.20 -83.73 12.68
C VAL A 1049 21.62 -84.97 11.98
N LEU A 1050 21.47 -84.91 10.65
CA LEU A 1050 20.81 -85.95 9.85
C LEU A 1050 21.77 -86.95 9.20
N ASP A 1051 23.09 -86.73 9.27
CA ASP A 1051 24.05 -87.68 8.73
C ASP A 1051 24.17 -88.92 9.64
N SER A 1052 23.76 -90.07 9.13
CA SER A 1052 23.79 -91.34 9.85
C SER A 1052 25.21 -91.81 10.24
N GLN A 1053 26.27 -91.25 9.64
CA GLN A 1053 27.65 -91.58 10.02
C GLN A 1053 28.10 -90.93 11.35
N SER A 1054 27.47 -89.82 11.79
CA SER A 1054 27.82 -89.18 13.07
C SER A 1054 27.25 -89.92 14.29
N LYS A 1055 26.21 -90.75 14.10
CA LYS A 1055 25.53 -91.51 15.16
C LYS A 1055 26.26 -92.78 15.62
N GLN A 1056 27.35 -93.19 14.97
CA GLN A 1056 28.13 -94.38 15.36
C GLN A 1056 29.26 -94.12 16.36
N LEU A 1057 29.52 -92.86 16.74
CA LEU A 1057 30.65 -92.48 17.60
C LEU A 1057 30.25 -92.07 19.03
N ASP A 1058 29.08 -92.50 19.50
CA ASP A 1058 28.47 -92.01 20.74
C ASP A 1058 28.61 -92.98 21.92
N SER A 1059 29.85 -93.35 22.29
CA SER A 1059 30.08 -94.10 23.55
C SER A 1059 31.34 -93.74 24.35
N ASN A 1060 32.07 -92.67 24.04
CA ASN A 1060 33.06 -92.14 24.98
C ASN A 1060 33.28 -90.64 24.81
N CYS A 1061 32.49 -89.87 25.56
CA CYS A 1061 32.52 -88.42 25.57
C CYS A 1061 33.38 -87.92 26.74
N SER A 1062 34.57 -87.40 26.44
CA SER A 1062 35.13 -86.20 27.08
C SER A 1062 36.45 -85.81 26.40
N LYS A 1063 36.61 -84.54 26.03
CA LYS A 1063 37.80 -83.87 25.45
C LYS A 1063 38.33 -84.33 24.07
N LYS A 1064 37.93 -85.47 23.52
CA LYS A 1064 38.39 -85.94 22.19
C LYS A 1064 37.57 -85.39 21.01
N SER A 1065 36.35 -84.90 21.25
CA SER A 1065 35.44 -84.39 20.21
C SER A 1065 35.87 -83.03 19.63
N LEU A 1066 36.38 -82.11 20.46
CA LEU A 1066 36.93 -80.82 19.98
C LEU A 1066 38.26 -80.99 19.23
N LEU A 1067 39.09 -81.96 19.62
CA LEU A 1067 40.32 -82.29 18.90
C LEU A 1067 40.06 -83.06 17.60
N GLN A 1068 38.98 -83.85 17.52
CA GLN A 1068 38.56 -84.53 16.30
C GLN A 1068 37.79 -83.61 15.34
N ILE A 1069 37.04 -82.61 15.83
CA ILE A 1069 36.48 -81.55 14.99
C ILE A 1069 37.59 -80.63 14.49
N ARG A 1070 38.57 -80.27 15.34
CA ARG A 1070 39.77 -79.53 14.93
C ARG A 1070 40.64 -80.34 13.97
N ARG A 1071 40.74 -81.66 14.12
CA ARG A 1071 41.36 -82.56 13.14
C ARG A 1071 40.49 -82.77 11.91
N MET A 1072 39.16 -82.82 11.95
CA MET A 1072 38.31 -82.94 10.75
C MET A 1072 38.36 -81.65 9.94
N ILE A 1073 38.29 -80.48 10.57
CA ILE A 1073 38.44 -79.18 9.92
C ILE A 1073 39.88 -79.03 9.41
N SER A 1074 40.90 -79.40 10.20
CA SER A 1074 42.30 -79.40 9.76
C SER A 1074 42.59 -80.45 8.67
N THR A 1075 41.92 -81.61 8.63
CA THR A 1075 42.15 -82.65 7.62
C THR A 1075 41.32 -82.39 6.36
N VAL A 1076 40.12 -81.81 6.47
CA VAL A 1076 39.30 -81.41 5.32
C VAL A 1076 39.85 -80.14 4.66
N VAL A 1077 40.47 -79.24 5.42
CA VAL A 1077 41.07 -78.00 4.90
C VAL A 1077 42.55 -78.18 4.54
N MET A 1078 43.36 -78.95 5.28
CA MET A 1078 44.80 -79.14 4.99
C MET A 1078 45.12 -80.37 4.14
N ASN A 1079 44.43 -81.52 4.28
CA ASN A 1079 44.70 -82.71 3.42
C ASN A 1079 44.03 -82.61 2.04
N ARG A 1080 43.10 -81.67 1.84
CA ARG A 1080 42.59 -81.36 0.50
C ARG A 1080 43.54 -80.44 -0.29
N PHE A 1081 44.55 -79.90 0.39
CA PHE A 1081 45.40 -78.78 -0.03
C PHE A 1081 46.92 -79.04 0.03
N GLY A 1082 47.36 -80.23 0.45
CA GLY A 1082 48.73 -80.72 0.20
C GLY A 1082 49.85 -79.80 0.67
N ILE A 1083 49.75 -79.24 1.88
CA ILE A 1083 50.85 -78.48 2.50
C ILE A 1083 51.58 -79.42 3.45
N ALA A 1084 52.70 -79.98 2.98
CA ALA A 1084 53.71 -80.53 3.86
C ALA A 1084 54.34 -79.40 4.70
N SER A 1085 54.62 -79.74 5.96
CA SER A 1085 55.22 -78.92 7.01
C SER A 1085 56.15 -77.79 6.57
N SER A 1086 55.91 -76.56 7.05
CA SER A 1086 57.02 -75.70 7.44
C SER A 1086 56.63 -74.83 8.65
N ASN A 1087 57.51 -74.84 9.64
CA ASN A 1087 57.35 -74.21 10.96
C ASN A 1087 57.41 -72.67 10.94
N SER A 1088 57.16 -71.99 9.82
CA SER A 1088 57.35 -70.53 9.71
C SER A 1088 56.14 -69.68 10.15
N TRP A 1089 54.96 -70.28 10.32
CA TRP A 1089 53.75 -69.56 10.71
C TRP A 1089 53.54 -69.50 12.23
N GLU A 1090 54.09 -70.44 12.99
CA GLU A 1090 54.04 -70.40 14.46
C GLU A 1090 54.95 -69.31 15.05
N GLU A 1091 56.09 -69.00 14.39
CA GLU A 1091 56.97 -67.90 14.80
C GLU A 1091 56.36 -66.51 14.50
N ALA A 1092 55.62 -66.36 13.39
CA ALA A 1092 54.98 -65.10 13.05
C ALA A 1092 53.80 -64.76 14.00
N ILE A 1093 52.96 -65.74 14.33
CA ILE A 1093 51.82 -65.53 15.23
C ILE A 1093 52.30 -65.30 16.68
N GLY A 1094 53.37 -65.97 17.11
CA GLY A 1094 54.03 -65.70 18.40
C GLY A 1094 54.65 -64.30 18.50
N TYR A 1095 55.19 -63.78 17.39
CA TYR A 1095 55.78 -62.43 17.32
C TYR A 1095 54.71 -61.32 17.40
N TYR A 1096 53.56 -61.50 16.76
CA TYR A 1096 52.45 -60.52 16.81
C TYR A 1096 51.62 -60.61 18.11
N SER A 1097 51.45 -61.81 18.69
CA SER A 1097 50.76 -62.00 19.98
C SER A 1097 51.49 -61.32 21.14
N LYS A 1098 52.83 -61.29 21.15
CA LYS A 1098 53.61 -60.60 22.19
C LYS A 1098 53.59 -59.08 22.07
N ARG A 1099 53.39 -58.54 20.86
CA ARG A 1099 53.35 -57.08 20.61
C ARG A 1099 51.98 -56.47 20.92
N ILE A 1100 50.91 -57.25 20.80
CA ILE A 1100 49.54 -56.84 21.13
C ILE A 1100 49.32 -56.83 22.66
N GLN A 1101 49.94 -57.72 23.42
CA GLN A 1101 49.90 -57.67 24.89
C GLN A 1101 50.68 -56.48 25.50
N GLY A 1102 51.69 -55.94 24.81
CA GLY A 1102 52.39 -54.73 25.24
C GLY A 1102 51.66 -53.42 24.93
N PHE A 1103 50.68 -53.43 24.01
CA PHE A 1103 49.91 -52.25 23.63
C PHE A 1103 48.64 -52.06 24.47
N LEU A 1104 48.18 -53.11 25.17
CA LEU A 1104 47.01 -53.09 26.05
C LEU A 1104 47.34 -52.81 27.53
N SER A 1105 48.60 -52.49 27.85
CA SER A 1105 49.04 -52.09 29.20
C SER A 1105 49.49 -50.63 29.29
N SER A 1106 49.15 -49.78 28.32
CA SER A 1106 49.43 -48.33 28.37
C SER A 1106 48.29 -47.46 27.82
N SER A 1107 47.04 -47.90 27.97
CA SER A 1107 45.83 -47.06 27.82
C SER A 1107 44.99 -47.16 29.07
#